data_AF-A0A834BT30-F1
#
_entry.id   AF-A0A834BT30-F1
#
_cell.length_a   1.000
_cell.length_b   1.000
_cell.length_c   1.000
_cell.angle_alpha   90.00
_cell.angle_beta   90.00
_cell.angle_gamma   90.00
#
_symmetry.space_group_name_H-M   'P 1'
#
loop_
_entity.id
_entity.type
_entity.pdbx_description
1 polymer ?
#
loop_
_entity_poly.entity_id
_entity_poly.type
_entity_poly.pdbx_seq_one_letter_code
_entity_poly.pdbx_strand_id
1 'polypeptide(L)'
;MQSNRAKKHSNPNNMQSNRDCWTQWFDRDDPTATGDWETLSDLRNQFPDKVCPDPVDLEATTLSGTPADQTGEVFFKYDTTSGFVCRNEDQNGGMCKDYRVRFSCPSSYCTEKVCWTEWFDRDNPSGTGDWELLSDLRRENPGQICETPQYIQAKADSVLGVFKRDKFYIYNPTKGFVCRNKDQKFTDCWDYKVREIVENAFIHVIPANSFSGISEHALTVILSGNGMKKIESLAFNGSRLEEVDLSRNKDLGHLDDFAFSGVIGGPTHLDLSETRVSSLPPLGMEALEKLRAESVWALEVMPPFSAFPHLQRAELTFPSHCCGLQTLQRWRGRSQEVVCSLIRAALGMQQDSSAGSSQRSLSGGSEFTPHNNSQSCSTRGAFSSAERLLQDFDLSMCADTDSRPSCTPTPDALNPCEDVMSRAFLRVLVWVVSLVAISANLLVLLILLSCQQKLSVTRFLMGHLAFADGCMGTYLLLIASVDFYTRSHYHRYAVAWQTGSGCSLAGVLSVFASELSVYTLTSISVQRWHAIFNAMRPHRKMRLRHAAALMLIGWLLCITAAVLPLVGVNTYQRVSICLPMDTKSTAARAYLVSVLTANLVAFMVVCLCYLHIYCMVHNSQHASSRSDNSMAKRMAALIFTNFLCLAPVCFYGLSAAFNHPLMTFTDSKVLLVLFYPLNSCVHPFFYAILTKAFHRDTLMLLSRMGLCQRQAHLYRSRLFNVSPHIYRGSPPQ
;
A
#
# COMPACT_ATOMS: atom_id res chain seq x y z
N MET A 1 -43.59 -6.63 -64.07
CA MET A 1 -43.83 -6.80 -62.62
C MET A 1 -42.64 -6.19 -61.88
N GLN A 2 -42.93 -5.33 -60.92
CA GLN A 2 -41.97 -4.56 -60.12
C GLN A 2 -40.97 -5.47 -59.39
N SER A 3 -39.70 -5.09 -59.34
CA SER A 3 -38.79 -5.53 -58.28
C SER A 3 -38.31 -4.31 -57.50
N ASN A 4 -38.59 -4.33 -56.21
CA ASN A 4 -38.48 -3.22 -55.28
C ASN A 4 -37.03 -2.87 -54.98
N ARG A 5 -36.72 -1.59 -55.15
CA ARG A 5 -35.52 -0.91 -54.70
C ARG A 5 -35.69 -0.54 -53.22
N ALA A 6 -35.00 -1.20 -52.30
CA ALA A 6 -34.90 -0.76 -50.91
C ALA A 6 -33.64 0.11 -50.75
N LYS A 7 -33.80 1.44 -50.89
CA LYS A 7 -32.87 2.44 -50.37
C LYS A 7 -32.87 2.36 -48.84
N LYS A 8 -31.73 2.03 -48.22
CA LYS A 8 -31.54 2.18 -46.77
C LYS A 8 -31.02 3.59 -46.52
N HIS A 9 -31.88 4.48 -46.03
CA HIS A 9 -31.51 5.81 -45.55
C HIS A 9 -30.65 5.65 -44.28
N SER A 10 -29.42 6.14 -44.35
CA SER A 10 -28.54 6.36 -43.20
C SER A 10 -28.98 7.60 -42.42
N ASN A 11 -29.02 7.45 -41.09
CA ASN A 11 -29.33 8.48 -40.12
C ASN A 11 -28.13 9.47 -40.01
N PRO A 12 -28.28 10.81 -40.07
CA PRO A 12 -27.15 11.72 -40.27
C PRO A 12 -26.39 12.13 -38.99
N ASN A 13 -26.53 11.42 -37.87
CA ASN A 13 -25.90 11.79 -36.58
C ASN A 13 -24.80 10.84 -36.08
N ASN A 14 -24.08 10.15 -36.96
CA ASN A 14 -22.87 9.43 -36.56
C ASN A 14 -21.72 9.68 -37.54
N MET A 15 -21.28 10.94 -37.59
CA MET A 15 -20.13 11.35 -38.37
C MET A 15 -18.93 11.44 -37.42
N GLN A 16 -18.18 10.33 -37.30
CA GLN A 16 -16.72 10.26 -37.50
C GLN A 16 -16.23 8.83 -37.19
N SER A 17 -15.47 8.24 -38.12
CA SER A 17 -14.71 6.97 -38.02
C SER A 17 -15.34 5.70 -38.63
N ASN A 18 -15.55 5.70 -39.94
CA ASN A 18 -15.26 4.52 -40.74
C ASN A 18 -14.62 5.01 -42.04
N ARG A 19 -13.29 4.89 -42.16
CA ARG A 19 -12.65 4.99 -43.48
C ARG A 19 -12.77 3.61 -44.08
N ASP A 20 -13.42 3.50 -45.24
CA ASP A 20 -13.56 2.23 -45.97
C ASP A 20 -12.19 1.58 -46.14
N CYS A 21 -12.00 0.41 -45.53
CA CYS A 21 -10.72 -0.27 -45.57
C CYS A 21 -10.67 -1.22 -46.75
N TRP A 22 -10.04 -0.76 -47.82
CA TRP A 22 -9.79 -1.54 -49.01
C TRP A 22 -8.31 -1.89 -49.13
N THR A 23 -8.02 -3.11 -49.59
CA THR A 23 -6.67 -3.50 -50.03
C THR A 23 -6.24 -2.67 -51.24
N GLN A 24 -4.96 -2.77 -51.60
CA GLN A 24 -4.52 -2.38 -52.94
C GLN A 24 -5.22 -3.23 -54.02
N TRP A 25 -5.15 -2.76 -55.27
CA TRP A 25 -5.61 -3.54 -56.42
C TRP A 25 -4.60 -4.66 -56.74
N PHE A 26 -5.12 -5.84 -57.05
CA PHE A 26 -4.39 -7.03 -57.45
C PHE A 26 -4.83 -7.46 -58.83
N ASP A 27 -3.86 -7.84 -59.62
CA ASP A 27 -3.99 -8.33 -60.99
C ASP A 27 -2.94 -9.44 -61.11
N ARG A 28 -3.39 -10.65 -61.44
CA ARG A 28 -2.57 -11.86 -61.34
C ARG A 28 -2.25 -12.44 -62.71
N ASP A 29 -3.20 -12.48 -63.62
CA ASP A 29 -3.08 -13.15 -64.90
C ASP A 29 -3.85 -12.43 -66.00
N ASP A 30 -3.25 -12.36 -67.19
CA ASP A 30 -3.90 -11.78 -68.38
C ASP A 30 -4.91 -12.79 -68.99
N PRO A 31 -6.00 -12.33 -69.66
CA PRO A 31 -7.13 -13.18 -70.10
C PRO A 31 -6.88 -14.10 -71.32
N THR A 32 -5.64 -14.58 -71.51
CA THR A 32 -5.11 -15.09 -72.79
C THR A 32 -5.47 -16.55 -73.16
N ALA A 33 -5.96 -17.39 -72.23
CA ALA A 33 -6.26 -18.80 -72.52
C ALA A 33 -7.66 -19.25 -72.07
N THR A 34 -7.92 -19.27 -70.77
CA THR A 34 -9.17 -19.79 -70.18
C THR A 34 -10.11 -18.68 -69.67
N GLY A 35 -9.63 -17.44 -69.66
CA GLY A 35 -10.28 -16.28 -69.05
C GLY A 35 -9.34 -15.60 -68.05
N ASP A 36 -9.91 -14.80 -67.17
CA ASP A 36 -9.26 -13.98 -66.13
C ASP A 36 -9.53 -14.60 -64.74
N TRP A 37 -8.48 -14.82 -63.92
CA TRP A 37 -8.56 -15.67 -62.71
C TRP A 37 -7.92 -15.05 -61.45
N GLU A 38 -8.62 -14.10 -60.86
CA GLU A 38 -8.24 -13.38 -59.65
C GLU A 38 -8.79 -14.11 -58.41
N THR A 39 -8.48 -15.41 -58.31
CA THR A 39 -8.98 -16.25 -57.21
C THR A 39 -8.30 -15.90 -55.89
N LEU A 40 -9.09 -15.90 -54.79
CA LEU A 40 -8.59 -15.50 -53.48
C LEU A 40 -7.45 -16.39 -52.97
N SER A 41 -7.49 -17.70 -53.24
CA SER A 41 -6.42 -18.64 -52.87
C SER A 41 -5.11 -18.30 -53.56
N ASP A 42 -5.16 -17.98 -54.86
CA ASP A 42 -3.96 -17.74 -55.64
C ASP A 42 -3.36 -16.36 -55.33
N LEU A 43 -4.21 -15.36 -55.12
CA LEU A 43 -3.79 -14.03 -54.68
C LEU A 43 -3.11 -14.08 -53.31
N ARG A 44 -3.56 -14.93 -52.39
CA ARG A 44 -2.91 -15.13 -51.08
C ARG A 44 -1.57 -15.85 -51.17
N ASN A 45 -1.46 -16.80 -52.09
CA ASN A 45 -0.20 -17.51 -52.34
C ASN A 45 0.85 -16.57 -52.98
N GLN A 46 0.42 -15.68 -53.87
CA GLN A 46 1.29 -14.73 -54.56
C GLN A 46 1.61 -13.49 -53.71
N PHE A 47 0.64 -13.01 -52.93
CA PHE A 47 0.75 -11.84 -52.06
C PHE A 47 0.41 -12.19 -50.60
N PRO A 48 1.29 -12.93 -49.91
CA PRO A 48 1.06 -13.32 -48.52
C PRO A 48 0.87 -12.09 -47.63
N ASP A 49 -0.10 -12.17 -46.72
CA ASP A 49 -0.48 -11.14 -45.74
C ASP A 49 -0.97 -9.80 -46.32
N LYS A 50 -1.13 -9.68 -47.65
CA LYS A 50 -1.68 -8.48 -48.32
C LYS A 50 -3.20 -8.52 -48.55
N VAL A 51 -3.81 -9.68 -48.35
CA VAL A 51 -5.25 -9.90 -48.44
C VAL A 51 -5.74 -10.54 -47.14
N CYS A 52 -6.73 -9.93 -46.50
CA CYS A 52 -7.20 -10.33 -45.17
C CYS A 52 -7.80 -11.75 -45.13
N PRO A 53 -7.73 -12.40 -43.94
CA PRO A 53 -8.63 -13.41 -43.38
C PRO A 53 -9.82 -13.85 -44.23
N ASP A 54 -10.78 -12.96 -44.10
CA ASP A 54 -12.17 -13.12 -44.44
C ASP A 54 -12.58 -11.76 -45.02
N PRO A 55 -12.43 -11.55 -46.35
CA PRO A 55 -12.84 -10.32 -46.98
C PRO A 55 -14.34 -10.07 -46.82
N VAL A 56 -14.71 -8.82 -46.55
CA VAL A 56 -16.09 -8.39 -46.32
C VAL A 56 -16.75 -7.93 -47.62
N ASP A 57 -15.95 -7.39 -48.54
CA ASP A 57 -16.44 -6.94 -49.85
C ASP A 57 -15.36 -7.15 -50.93
N LEU A 58 -15.77 -7.15 -52.20
CA LEU A 58 -14.91 -7.37 -53.38
C LEU A 58 -15.33 -6.41 -54.49
N GLU A 59 -14.36 -5.68 -55.03
CA GLU A 59 -14.53 -4.88 -56.23
C GLU A 59 -13.63 -5.41 -57.35
N ALA A 60 -14.19 -5.51 -58.56
CA ALA A 60 -13.45 -5.78 -59.79
C ALA A 60 -13.62 -4.61 -60.78
N THR A 61 -12.50 -4.18 -61.37
CA THR A 61 -12.49 -3.19 -62.44
C THR A 61 -11.56 -3.66 -63.55
N THR A 62 -11.91 -3.39 -64.80
CA THR A 62 -10.96 -3.59 -65.89
C THR A 62 -9.72 -2.72 -65.69
N LEU A 63 -8.58 -3.06 -66.29
CA LEU A 63 -7.40 -2.18 -66.26
C LEU A 63 -7.66 -0.77 -66.81
N SER A 64 -8.66 -0.63 -67.69
CA SER A 64 -9.15 0.65 -68.21
C SER A 64 -10.02 1.46 -67.22
N GLY A 65 -10.31 0.90 -66.05
CA GLY A 65 -11.09 1.54 -64.98
C GLY A 65 -12.61 1.38 -65.09
N THR A 66 -13.10 0.57 -66.04
CA THR A 66 -14.54 0.26 -66.14
C THR A 66 -14.92 -0.77 -65.07
N PRO A 67 -15.88 -0.49 -64.17
CA PRO A 67 -16.39 -1.45 -63.20
C PRO A 67 -17.00 -2.70 -63.84
N ALA A 68 -16.80 -3.86 -63.22
CA ALA A 68 -17.25 -5.15 -63.77
C ALA A 68 -18.77 -5.22 -64.01
N ASP A 69 -19.58 -4.58 -63.18
CA ASP A 69 -21.04 -4.52 -63.33
C ASP A 69 -21.51 -3.75 -64.59
N GLN A 70 -20.62 -2.94 -65.18
CA GLN A 70 -20.90 -2.10 -66.35
C GLN A 70 -20.34 -2.67 -67.65
N THR A 71 -19.57 -3.76 -67.62
CA THR A 71 -18.95 -4.34 -68.82
C THR A 71 -19.90 -5.22 -69.62
N GLY A 72 -20.93 -5.77 -68.98
CA GLY A 72 -21.90 -6.68 -69.59
C GLY A 72 -21.38 -8.12 -69.80
N GLU A 73 -20.21 -8.45 -69.23
CA GLU A 73 -19.64 -9.81 -69.26
C GLU A 73 -20.25 -10.71 -68.18
N VAL A 74 -20.24 -12.02 -68.44
CA VAL A 74 -20.79 -13.03 -67.52
C VAL A 74 -19.69 -13.55 -66.61
N PHE A 75 -19.78 -13.30 -65.30
CA PHE A 75 -18.77 -13.73 -64.34
C PHE A 75 -19.12 -15.08 -63.72
N PHE A 76 -18.19 -16.03 -63.79
CA PHE A 76 -18.37 -17.36 -63.17
C PHE A 76 -18.34 -17.27 -61.65
N LYS A 77 -17.46 -16.42 -61.12
CA LYS A 77 -17.37 -16.10 -59.70
C LYS A 77 -17.13 -14.62 -59.49
N TYR A 78 -17.85 -14.04 -58.53
CA TYR A 78 -17.66 -12.66 -58.09
C TYR A 78 -18.12 -12.53 -56.64
N ASP A 79 -17.32 -13.10 -55.74
CA ASP A 79 -17.63 -13.16 -54.31
C ASP A 79 -16.35 -13.15 -53.46
N THR A 80 -16.50 -12.79 -52.20
CA THR A 80 -15.38 -12.63 -51.25
C THR A 80 -14.74 -13.93 -50.78
N THR A 81 -15.32 -15.10 -51.07
CA THR A 81 -14.79 -16.41 -50.67
C THR A 81 -13.94 -17.05 -51.76
N SER A 82 -14.35 -16.89 -53.02
CA SER A 82 -13.66 -17.46 -54.17
C SER A 82 -12.76 -16.46 -54.89
N GLY A 83 -13.06 -15.15 -54.81
CA GLY A 83 -12.44 -14.11 -55.63
C GLY A 83 -13.27 -13.80 -56.88
N PHE A 84 -12.62 -13.29 -57.92
CA PHE A 84 -13.24 -12.98 -59.21
C PHE A 84 -12.73 -13.95 -60.27
N VAL A 85 -13.64 -14.42 -61.14
CA VAL A 85 -13.31 -15.29 -62.26
C VAL A 85 -14.21 -14.95 -63.44
N CYS A 86 -13.61 -14.52 -64.54
CA CYS A 86 -14.26 -14.43 -65.84
C CYS A 86 -13.75 -15.56 -66.71
N ARG A 87 -14.64 -16.41 -67.25
CA ARG A 87 -14.23 -17.47 -68.19
C ARG A 87 -14.60 -17.10 -69.61
N ASN A 88 -13.69 -17.35 -70.54
CA ASN A 88 -13.91 -17.11 -71.97
C ASN A 88 -15.09 -17.94 -72.51
N GLU A 89 -15.32 -19.14 -71.96
CA GLU A 89 -16.42 -20.03 -72.38
C GLU A 89 -17.83 -19.50 -72.03
N ASP A 90 -17.93 -18.60 -71.04
CA ASP A 90 -19.20 -18.02 -70.60
C ASP A 90 -19.58 -16.76 -71.39
N GLN A 91 -18.66 -16.22 -72.21
CA GLN A 91 -18.90 -15.00 -72.98
C GLN A 91 -19.51 -15.29 -74.35
N ASN A 92 -20.59 -14.58 -74.69
CA ASN A 92 -21.22 -14.69 -76.00
C ASN A 92 -20.43 -13.89 -77.06
N GLY A 93 -19.33 -14.48 -77.56
CA GLY A 93 -18.60 -13.98 -78.73
C GLY A 93 -17.32 -13.16 -78.44
N GLY A 94 -16.67 -13.32 -77.29
CA GLY A 94 -15.43 -12.60 -76.95
C GLY A 94 -14.54 -13.33 -75.95
N MET A 95 -13.31 -12.82 -75.79
CA MET A 95 -12.46 -13.13 -74.63
C MET A 95 -12.82 -12.16 -73.50
N CYS A 96 -12.69 -12.61 -72.25
CA CYS A 96 -12.82 -11.77 -71.07
C CYS A 96 -11.92 -10.54 -71.17
N LYS A 97 -12.40 -9.41 -70.68
CA LYS A 97 -11.53 -8.27 -70.39
C LYS A 97 -10.59 -8.62 -69.24
N ASP A 98 -9.52 -7.85 -69.16
CA ASP A 98 -8.47 -7.94 -68.14
C ASP A 98 -8.89 -7.11 -66.90
N TYR A 99 -9.10 -7.80 -65.78
CA TYR A 99 -9.61 -7.24 -64.53
C TYR A 99 -8.57 -7.30 -63.41
N ARG A 100 -8.59 -6.22 -62.63
CA ARG A 100 -7.96 -6.17 -61.31
C ARG A 100 -9.02 -6.13 -60.23
N VAL A 101 -8.72 -6.75 -59.09
CA VAL A 101 -9.59 -6.83 -57.92
C VAL A 101 -9.02 -6.17 -56.70
N ARG A 102 -9.88 -5.71 -55.80
CA ARG A 102 -9.49 -5.35 -54.43
C ARG A 102 -10.56 -5.79 -53.45
N PHE A 103 -10.15 -6.00 -52.21
CA PHE A 103 -10.99 -6.55 -51.17
C PHE A 103 -11.21 -5.51 -50.06
N SER A 104 -12.43 -5.40 -49.55
CA SER A 104 -12.67 -4.69 -48.30
C SER A 104 -12.41 -5.64 -47.15
N CYS A 105 -11.65 -5.19 -46.17
CA CYS A 105 -11.29 -6.01 -45.02
C CYS A 105 -12.00 -5.55 -43.74
N PRO A 106 -12.21 -6.45 -42.77
CA PRO A 106 -12.74 -6.07 -41.47
C PRO A 106 -11.87 -5.00 -40.81
N SER A 107 -12.46 -4.11 -40.01
CA SER A 107 -11.73 -3.02 -39.35
C SER A 107 -10.53 -3.52 -38.52
N SER A 108 -10.59 -4.73 -37.98
CA SER A 108 -9.47 -5.38 -37.27
C SER A 108 -8.22 -5.60 -38.12
N TYR A 109 -8.35 -5.88 -39.42
CA TYR A 109 -7.21 -5.99 -40.35
C TYR A 109 -6.58 -4.63 -40.66
N CYS A 110 -7.37 -3.58 -40.55
CA CYS A 110 -7.03 -2.23 -41.00
C CYS A 110 -6.63 -1.30 -39.86
N THR A 111 -6.87 -1.75 -38.63
CA THR A 111 -6.44 -1.08 -37.41
C THR A 111 -5.03 -1.58 -37.06
N GLU A 112 -4.11 -1.53 -38.01
CA GLU A 112 -2.71 -1.86 -37.75
C GLU A 112 -1.92 -0.59 -37.39
N LYS A 113 -1.74 -0.38 -36.10
CA LYS A 113 -0.49 0.19 -35.58
C LYS A 113 0.06 -0.77 -34.53
N VAL A 114 0.58 -1.90 -35.00
CA VAL A 114 1.57 -2.67 -34.25
C VAL A 114 2.89 -1.89 -34.36
N CYS A 115 3.43 -1.41 -33.24
CA CYS A 115 4.69 -0.66 -33.22
C CYS A 115 5.87 -1.62 -33.39
N TRP A 116 6.33 -1.77 -34.62
CA TRP A 116 7.62 -2.37 -34.92
C TRP A 116 8.74 -1.39 -34.60
N THR A 117 9.86 -1.89 -34.10
CA THR A 117 11.10 -1.11 -34.10
C THR A 117 11.56 -0.82 -35.53
N GLU A 118 12.52 0.10 -35.69
CA GLU A 118 13.29 0.21 -36.93
C GLU A 118 14.05 -1.11 -37.20
N TRP A 119 14.50 -1.28 -38.45
CA TRP A 119 15.34 -2.42 -38.81
C TRP A 119 16.76 -2.20 -38.29
N PHE A 120 17.28 -3.17 -37.55
CA PHE A 120 18.64 -3.19 -37.04
C PHE A 120 19.45 -4.28 -37.74
N ASP A 121 20.62 -3.89 -38.17
CA ASP A 121 21.62 -4.73 -38.80
C ASP A 121 22.93 -4.52 -38.04
N ARG A 122 23.62 -5.61 -37.71
CA ARG A 122 24.81 -5.59 -36.87
C ARG A 122 26.07 -5.89 -37.66
N ASP A 123 26.06 -6.98 -38.41
CA ASP A 123 27.23 -7.49 -39.11
C ASP A 123 26.83 -8.07 -40.45
N ASN A 124 27.69 -7.88 -41.44
CA ASN A 124 27.51 -8.56 -42.72
C ASN A 124 27.92 -10.04 -42.57
N PRO A 125 27.41 -10.95 -43.43
CA PRO A 125 27.70 -12.37 -43.35
C PRO A 125 29.19 -12.59 -43.63
N SER A 126 29.95 -12.79 -42.56
CA SER A 126 31.39 -13.09 -42.61
C SER A 126 31.60 -14.61 -42.66
N GLY A 127 32.84 -15.09 -42.73
CA GLY A 127 33.16 -16.52 -42.95
C GLY A 127 32.55 -17.54 -41.97
N THR A 128 31.84 -17.10 -40.92
CA THR A 128 31.11 -17.94 -39.96
C THR A 128 29.58 -17.82 -40.04
N GLY A 129 29.02 -16.80 -40.68
CA GLY A 129 27.58 -16.51 -40.72
C GLY A 129 27.21 -15.05 -40.43
N ASP A 130 25.93 -14.85 -40.15
CA ASP A 130 25.21 -13.60 -39.87
C ASP A 130 24.62 -13.65 -38.44
N TRP A 131 24.83 -12.62 -37.62
CA TRP A 131 24.69 -12.69 -36.15
C TRP A 131 23.99 -11.50 -35.48
N GLU A 132 22.67 -11.50 -35.57
CA GLU A 132 21.78 -10.47 -35.01
C GLU A 132 21.28 -10.88 -33.61
N LEU A 133 22.22 -11.14 -32.68
CA LEU A 133 21.88 -11.46 -31.29
C LEU A 133 21.31 -10.25 -30.55
N LEU A 134 20.21 -10.47 -29.84
CA LEU A 134 19.51 -9.42 -29.08
C LEU A 134 20.40 -8.77 -28.01
N SER A 135 21.26 -9.54 -27.34
CA SER A 135 22.18 -9.02 -26.33
C SER A 135 23.20 -8.05 -26.89
N ASP A 136 23.64 -8.28 -28.13
CA ASP A 136 24.65 -7.45 -28.77
C ASP A 136 24.01 -6.21 -29.39
N LEU A 137 22.88 -6.38 -30.07
CA LEU A 137 22.09 -5.29 -30.61
C LEU A 137 21.69 -4.27 -29.52
N ARG A 138 21.30 -4.73 -28.31
CA ARG A 138 20.97 -3.86 -27.17
C ARG A 138 22.18 -3.08 -26.64
N ARG A 139 23.37 -3.67 -26.71
CA ARG A 139 24.62 -3.01 -26.28
C ARG A 139 25.02 -1.91 -27.26
N GLU A 140 24.78 -2.12 -28.55
CA GLU A 140 25.14 -1.19 -29.63
C GLU A 140 24.08 -0.11 -29.86
N ASN A 141 22.80 -0.39 -29.57
CA ASN A 141 21.67 0.53 -29.72
C ASN A 141 20.89 0.72 -28.38
N PRO A 142 21.48 1.36 -27.37
CA PRO A 142 20.86 1.50 -26.05
C PRO A 142 19.57 2.32 -26.11
N GLY A 143 18.48 1.75 -25.59
CA GLY A 143 17.17 2.40 -25.52
C GLY A 143 16.36 2.41 -26.82
N GLN A 144 16.89 1.84 -27.92
CA GLN A 144 16.18 1.70 -29.19
C GLN A 144 15.67 0.28 -29.44
N ILE A 145 16.08 -0.67 -28.60
CA ILE A 145 15.75 -2.10 -28.70
C ILE A 145 14.97 -2.54 -27.47
N CYS A 146 13.94 -3.35 -27.71
CA CYS A 146 12.96 -3.78 -26.73
C CYS A 146 13.63 -4.55 -25.58
N GLU A 147 13.20 -4.30 -24.33
CA GLU A 147 13.73 -5.05 -23.18
C GLU A 147 13.26 -6.51 -23.18
N THR A 148 12.02 -6.76 -23.63
CA THR A 148 11.36 -8.07 -23.74
C THR A 148 10.51 -8.14 -25.02
N PRO A 149 11.10 -8.37 -26.20
CA PRO A 149 10.37 -8.48 -27.46
C PRO A 149 9.49 -9.75 -27.51
N GLN A 150 8.27 -9.61 -28.04
CA GLN A 150 7.31 -10.72 -28.19
C GLN A 150 7.47 -11.45 -29.54
N TYR A 151 7.85 -10.70 -30.59
CA TYR A 151 8.07 -11.22 -31.94
C TYR A 151 9.31 -10.60 -32.56
N ILE A 152 9.98 -11.38 -33.42
CA ILE A 152 11.13 -10.95 -34.23
C ILE A 152 10.85 -11.26 -35.70
N GLN A 153 11.18 -10.30 -36.55
CA GLN A 153 11.15 -10.44 -37.99
C GLN A 153 12.55 -10.23 -38.55
N ALA A 154 13.00 -11.13 -39.42
CA ALA A 154 14.24 -10.96 -40.18
C ALA A 154 13.95 -10.75 -41.66
N LYS A 155 14.72 -9.88 -42.30
CA LYS A 155 14.65 -9.61 -43.75
C LYS A 155 16.06 -9.51 -44.30
N ALA A 156 16.31 -10.19 -45.41
CA ALA A 156 17.60 -10.06 -46.09
C ALA A 156 17.74 -8.71 -46.80
N ASP A 157 18.94 -8.13 -46.76
CA ASP A 157 19.28 -6.84 -47.37
C ASP A 157 19.87 -6.98 -48.79
N SER A 158 19.45 -8.00 -49.55
CA SER A 158 19.95 -8.27 -50.90
C SER A 158 19.09 -7.66 -52.02
N VAL A 159 19.76 -7.10 -53.04
CA VAL A 159 19.16 -6.33 -54.15
C VAL A 159 18.69 -7.20 -55.34
N LEU A 160 18.99 -8.51 -55.37
CA LEU A 160 18.56 -9.42 -56.44
C LEU A 160 17.62 -10.50 -55.90
N GLY A 161 16.34 -10.41 -56.28
CA GLY A 161 15.24 -11.29 -55.86
C GLY A 161 15.32 -12.73 -56.35
N VAL A 162 16.36 -13.48 -55.97
CA VAL A 162 16.41 -14.94 -56.10
C VAL A 162 16.14 -15.56 -54.73
N PHE A 163 14.92 -16.01 -54.47
CA PHE A 163 14.58 -16.70 -53.21
C PHE A 163 15.41 -17.99 -53.04
N LYS A 164 16.52 -17.92 -52.30
CA LYS A 164 17.16 -19.08 -51.67
C LYS A 164 16.64 -19.21 -50.24
N ARG A 165 16.35 -20.43 -49.80
CA ARG A 165 15.91 -20.71 -48.43
C ARG A 165 17.11 -21.08 -47.57
N ASP A 166 17.67 -20.09 -46.87
CA ASP A 166 18.71 -20.31 -45.87
C ASP A 166 18.11 -21.02 -44.64
N LYS A 167 18.94 -21.84 -43.99
CA LYS A 167 18.57 -22.57 -42.77
C LYS A 167 19.02 -21.78 -41.54
N PHE A 168 18.08 -21.27 -40.77
CA PHE A 168 18.37 -20.46 -39.58
C PHE A 168 18.73 -21.32 -38.36
N TYR A 169 19.79 -20.93 -37.64
CA TYR A 169 20.21 -21.59 -36.40
C TYR A 169 19.45 -21.04 -35.20
N ILE A 170 19.25 -19.72 -35.15
CA ILE A 170 18.43 -19.05 -34.13
C ILE A 170 17.45 -18.13 -34.86
N TYR A 171 16.17 -18.25 -34.53
CA TYR A 171 15.09 -17.36 -34.97
C TYR A 171 14.13 -17.25 -33.79
N ASN A 172 14.46 -16.41 -32.82
CA ASN A 172 13.73 -16.36 -31.55
C ASN A 172 13.70 -14.94 -30.98
N PRO A 173 12.53 -14.42 -30.59
CA PRO A 173 12.40 -13.03 -30.14
C PRO A 173 13.28 -12.73 -28.93
N THR A 174 13.44 -13.66 -27.98
CA THR A 174 14.24 -13.42 -26.78
C THR A 174 15.75 -13.63 -26.95
N LYS A 175 16.18 -14.24 -28.06
CA LYS A 175 17.60 -14.55 -28.32
C LYS A 175 18.18 -13.77 -29.50
N GLY A 176 17.34 -13.35 -30.45
CA GLY A 176 17.73 -12.71 -31.70
C GLY A 176 17.64 -13.67 -32.90
N PHE A 177 18.38 -13.34 -33.95
CA PHE A 177 18.50 -14.14 -35.17
C PHE A 177 19.96 -14.54 -35.38
N VAL A 178 20.19 -15.74 -35.91
CA VAL A 178 21.52 -16.21 -36.33
C VAL A 178 21.38 -17.14 -37.54
N CYS A 179 22.10 -16.81 -38.60
CA CYS A 179 22.39 -17.73 -39.71
C CYS A 179 23.85 -18.15 -39.66
N ARG A 180 24.16 -19.45 -39.78
CA ARG A 180 25.56 -19.93 -39.81
C ARG A 180 25.88 -20.55 -41.17
N ASN A 181 27.01 -20.17 -41.76
CA ASN A 181 27.43 -20.69 -43.08
C ASN A 181 27.58 -22.22 -43.06
N LYS A 182 28.07 -22.79 -41.94
CA LYS A 182 28.22 -24.25 -41.77
C LYS A 182 26.91 -25.04 -41.81
N ASP A 183 25.77 -24.38 -41.55
CA ASP A 183 24.46 -25.02 -41.59
C ASP A 183 23.81 -24.93 -42.99
N GLN A 184 24.45 -24.19 -43.92
CA GLN A 184 24.01 -24.04 -45.30
C GLN A 184 24.63 -25.11 -46.20
N LYS A 185 23.85 -25.60 -47.17
CA LYS A 185 24.29 -26.69 -48.07
C LYS A 185 25.07 -26.22 -49.30
N PHE A 186 24.86 -24.99 -49.75
CA PHE A 186 25.31 -24.55 -51.09
C PHE A 186 25.85 -23.12 -51.17
N THR A 187 25.53 -22.23 -50.21
CA THR A 187 25.97 -20.83 -50.20
C THR A 187 26.14 -20.31 -48.79
N ASP A 188 26.98 -19.28 -48.61
CA ASP A 188 27.05 -18.52 -47.37
C ASP A 188 25.70 -17.84 -47.06
N CYS A 189 25.49 -17.53 -45.78
CA CYS A 189 24.29 -16.84 -45.30
C CYS A 189 24.13 -15.49 -46.00
N TRP A 190 22.88 -15.11 -46.22
CA TRP A 190 22.55 -13.74 -46.61
C TRP A 190 22.72 -12.78 -45.44
N ASP A 191 22.82 -11.50 -45.79
CA ASP A 191 22.89 -10.37 -44.86
C ASP A 191 21.47 -10.06 -44.37
N TYR A 192 21.16 -10.31 -43.11
CA TYR A 192 19.82 -10.14 -42.53
C TYR A 192 19.79 -8.99 -41.52
N LYS A 193 18.77 -8.15 -41.68
CA LYS A 193 18.37 -7.19 -40.65
C LYS A 193 17.12 -7.65 -39.91
N VAL A 194 17.02 -7.27 -38.64
CA VAL A 194 15.93 -7.67 -37.74
C VAL A 194 15.14 -6.49 -37.19
N ARG A 195 13.87 -6.70 -36.86
CA ARG A 195 13.03 -5.77 -36.09
C ARG A 195 12.08 -6.53 -35.15
N GLU A 196 11.60 -5.85 -34.12
CA GLU A 196 10.88 -6.49 -33.00
C GLU A 196 9.56 -5.78 -32.64
N ILE A 197 8.66 -6.49 -31.92
CA ILE A 197 7.37 -5.98 -31.39
C ILE A 197 7.37 -5.96 -29.85
N VAL A 198 6.73 -4.93 -29.25
CA VAL A 198 6.32 -4.82 -27.83
C VAL A 198 4.81 -5.08 -27.65
N GLU A 199 4.42 -5.54 -26.45
CA GLU A 199 3.04 -5.59 -25.94
C GLU A 199 2.26 -4.27 -26.15
N ASN A 200 0.92 -4.38 -26.19
CA ASN A 200 -0.02 -3.33 -26.58
C ASN A 200 -0.01 -2.09 -25.66
N ALA A 201 0.93 -1.17 -25.89
CA ALA A 201 1.08 0.10 -25.15
C ALA A 201 -0.11 1.10 -25.29
N PHE A 202 -1.21 0.72 -25.94
CA PHE A 202 -2.34 1.60 -26.29
C PHE A 202 -3.66 1.24 -25.58
N ILE A 203 -3.73 0.15 -24.81
CA ILE A 203 -4.97 -0.23 -24.11
C ILE A 203 -5.09 0.57 -22.82
N HIS A 204 -5.62 1.78 -22.93
CA HIS A 204 -5.85 2.65 -21.77
C HIS A 204 -7.15 2.35 -21.02
N VAL A 205 -8.17 1.82 -21.70
CA VAL A 205 -9.49 1.53 -21.12
C VAL A 205 -10.00 0.19 -21.61
N ILE A 206 -10.51 -0.65 -20.72
CA ILE A 206 -11.34 -1.81 -21.08
C ILE A 206 -12.81 -1.41 -20.97
N PRO A 207 -13.54 -1.24 -22.08
CA PRO A 207 -14.96 -0.91 -22.06
C PRO A 207 -15.83 -2.10 -21.64
N ALA A 208 -17.09 -1.82 -21.33
CA ALA A 208 -18.09 -2.84 -21.00
C ALA A 208 -18.23 -3.91 -22.09
N ASN A 209 -18.44 -5.15 -21.69
CA ASN A 209 -18.67 -6.33 -22.55
C ASN A 209 -17.54 -6.65 -23.54
N SER A 210 -16.31 -6.14 -23.32
CA SER A 210 -15.16 -6.38 -24.19
C SER A 210 -14.85 -7.87 -24.40
N PHE A 211 -15.13 -8.70 -23.38
CA PHE A 211 -14.86 -10.14 -23.40
C PHE A 211 -16.10 -11.01 -23.66
N SER A 212 -17.22 -10.40 -24.02
CA SER A 212 -18.47 -11.13 -24.23
C SER A 212 -18.41 -11.98 -25.51
N GLY A 213 -18.70 -13.27 -25.39
CA GLY A 213 -18.75 -14.18 -26.54
C GLY A 213 -17.39 -14.60 -27.11
N ILE A 214 -16.27 -14.30 -26.44
CA ILE A 214 -14.93 -14.68 -26.91
C ILE A 214 -14.69 -16.19 -26.84
N SER A 215 -15.14 -16.85 -25.77
CA SER A 215 -14.95 -18.29 -25.57
C SER A 215 -15.99 -18.85 -24.62
N GLU A 216 -16.45 -20.07 -24.88
CA GLU A 216 -17.28 -20.86 -23.95
C GLU A 216 -16.44 -21.56 -22.85
N HIS A 217 -15.12 -21.62 -23.04
CA HIS A 217 -14.16 -22.22 -22.12
C HIS A 217 -13.49 -21.18 -21.22
N ALA A 218 -12.81 -21.65 -20.18
CA ALA A 218 -12.09 -20.79 -19.25
C ALA A 218 -10.97 -20.00 -19.98
N LEU A 219 -10.92 -18.70 -19.72
CA LEU A 219 -9.99 -17.76 -20.33
C LEU A 219 -8.92 -17.35 -19.34
N THR A 220 -7.68 -17.32 -19.82
CA THR A 220 -6.57 -16.63 -19.17
C THR A 220 -6.35 -15.30 -19.88
N VAL A 221 -6.59 -14.20 -19.18
CA VAL A 221 -6.49 -12.83 -19.70
C VAL A 221 -5.23 -12.17 -19.16
N ILE A 222 -4.22 -12.01 -20.02
CA ILE A 222 -2.95 -11.35 -19.67
C ILE A 222 -2.94 -9.98 -20.31
N LEU A 223 -3.07 -8.94 -19.49
CA LEU A 223 -3.07 -7.53 -19.89
C LEU A 223 -2.04 -6.72 -19.08
N SER A 224 -0.98 -7.37 -18.59
CA SER A 224 0.06 -6.68 -17.83
C SER A 224 0.88 -5.72 -18.69
N GLY A 225 1.36 -4.62 -18.07
CA GLY A 225 2.30 -3.70 -18.72
C GLY A 225 1.76 -2.82 -19.86
N ASN A 226 0.45 -2.76 -20.09
CA ASN A 226 -0.17 -2.11 -21.26
C ASN A 226 -0.49 -0.61 -21.10
N GLY A 227 -0.09 0.05 -19.99
CA GLY A 227 -0.40 1.46 -19.75
C GLY A 227 -1.89 1.75 -19.50
N MET A 228 -2.60 0.74 -18.98
CA MET A 228 -4.04 0.80 -18.69
C MET A 228 -4.33 1.79 -17.57
N LYS A 229 -5.45 2.51 -17.68
CA LYS A 229 -5.90 3.54 -16.72
C LYS A 229 -7.21 3.19 -16.04
N LYS A 230 -8.14 2.57 -16.77
CA LYS A 230 -9.51 2.31 -16.32
C LYS A 230 -10.05 0.98 -16.85
N ILE A 231 -10.80 0.27 -16.01
CA ILE A 231 -11.66 -0.85 -16.43
C ILE A 231 -13.10 -0.46 -16.08
N GLU A 232 -14.00 -0.56 -17.05
CA GLU A 232 -15.41 -0.19 -16.91
C GLU A 232 -16.27 -1.35 -16.36
N SER A 233 -17.51 -1.03 -16.00
CA SER A 233 -18.49 -2.01 -15.54
C SER A 233 -18.74 -3.09 -16.59
N LEU A 234 -19.03 -4.32 -16.16
CA LEU A 234 -19.35 -5.44 -17.05
C LEU A 234 -18.26 -5.75 -18.10
N ALA A 235 -17.02 -5.31 -17.90
CA ALA A 235 -15.93 -5.51 -18.85
C ALA A 235 -15.77 -6.99 -19.26
N PHE A 236 -15.91 -7.89 -18.30
CA PHE A 236 -15.77 -9.34 -18.49
C PHE A 236 -17.10 -10.11 -18.57
N ASN A 237 -18.20 -9.43 -18.87
CA ASN A 237 -19.52 -10.04 -18.88
C ASN A 237 -19.64 -11.21 -19.88
N GLY A 238 -20.26 -12.31 -19.46
CA GLY A 238 -20.50 -13.49 -20.27
C GLY A 238 -19.26 -14.34 -20.55
N SER A 239 -18.16 -14.13 -19.82
CA SER A 239 -16.93 -14.90 -19.95
C SER A 239 -16.71 -15.84 -18.74
N ARG A 240 -15.94 -16.92 -18.93
CA ARG A 240 -15.43 -17.76 -17.83
C ARG A 240 -13.94 -17.46 -17.68
N LEU A 241 -13.50 -17.03 -16.50
CA LEU A 241 -12.15 -16.53 -16.25
C LEU A 241 -11.38 -17.47 -15.33
N GLU A 242 -10.24 -17.97 -15.77
CA GLU A 242 -9.33 -18.73 -14.91
C GLU A 242 -8.31 -17.79 -14.25
N GLU A 243 -7.67 -16.96 -15.06
CA GLU A 243 -6.65 -16.01 -14.60
C GLU A 243 -6.83 -14.66 -15.29
N VAL A 244 -6.66 -13.59 -14.52
CA VAL A 244 -6.66 -12.21 -15.01
C VAL A 244 -5.41 -11.51 -14.46
N ASP A 245 -4.42 -11.31 -15.32
CA ASP A 245 -3.19 -10.57 -15.00
C ASP A 245 -3.28 -9.13 -15.52
N LEU A 246 -3.42 -8.19 -14.60
CA LEU A 246 -3.43 -6.75 -14.82
C LEU A 246 -2.16 -6.08 -14.27
N SER A 247 -1.14 -6.86 -13.92
CA SER A 247 0.05 -6.36 -13.24
C SER A 247 0.83 -5.34 -14.07
N ARG A 248 1.71 -4.57 -13.44
CA ARG A 248 2.61 -3.58 -14.09
C ARG A 248 1.89 -2.43 -14.83
N ASN A 249 0.55 -2.32 -14.71
CA ASN A 249 -0.21 -1.16 -15.19
C ASN A 249 -0.19 -0.03 -14.15
N LYS A 250 0.91 0.73 -14.11
CA LYS A 250 1.17 1.77 -13.09
C LYS A 250 0.12 2.89 -13.03
N ASP A 251 -0.58 3.14 -14.14
CA ASP A 251 -1.61 4.17 -14.24
C ASP A 251 -3.03 3.65 -14.00
N LEU A 252 -3.22 2.34 -13.78
CA LEU A 252 -4.53 1.73 -13.55
C LEU A 252 -5.02 2.12 -12.17
N GLY A 253 -5.83 3.18 -12.12
CA GLY A 253 -6.37 3.75 -10.88
C GLY A 253 -7.82 3.36 -10.61
N HIS A 254 -8.60 3.15 -11.67
CA HIS A 254 -10.05 2.93 -11.56
C HIS A 254 -10.44 1.55 -12.08
N LEU A 255 -10.78 0.66 -11.15
CA LEU A 255 -11.42 -0.62 -11.41
C LEU A 255 -12.87 -0.51 -10.92
N ASP A 256 -13.83 -0.49 -11.85
CA ASP A 256 -15.24 -0.31 -11.52
C ASP A 256 -15.78 -1.44 -10.62
N ASP A 257 -16.66 -1.10 -9.68
CA ASP A 257 -17.25 -2.04 -8.72
C ASP A 257 -18.00 -3.20 -9.38
N PHE A 258 -18.43 -3.03 -10.63
CA PHE A 258 -19.12 -4.04 -11.44
C PHE A 258 -18.27 -4.60 -12.57
N ALA A 259 -16.95 -4.38 -12.59
CA ALA A 259 -16.06 -4.83 -13.67
C ALA A 259 -16.15 -6.34 -13.95
N PHE A 260 -16.24 -7.16 -12.90
CA PHE A 260 -16.41 -8.62 -12.96
C PHE A 260 -17.86 -9.08 -12.81
N SER A 261 -18.83 -8.16 -12.85
CA SER A 261 -20.24 -8.53 -12.83
C SER A 261 -20.62 -9.23 -14.15
N GLY A 262 -21.47 -10.27 -14.07
CA GLY A 262 -21.91 -11.03 -15.24
C GLY A 262 -20.92 -12.08 -15.75
N VAL A 263 -19.80 -12.32 -15.05
CA VAL A 263 -18.89 -13.45 -15.33
C VAL A 263 -19.59 -14.78 -15.02
N ILE A 264 -19.48 -15.76 -15.92
CA ILE A 264 -20.13 -17.08 -15.82
C ILE A 264 -19.44 -17.96 -14.76
N GLY A 265 -18.13 -17.77 -14.57
CA GLY A 265 -17.34 -18.37 -13.50
C GLY A 265 -15.93 -17.79 -13.47
N GLY A 266 -15.35 -17.62 -12.28
CA GLY A 266 -14.07 -16.92 -12.09
C GLY A 266 -14.21 -15.44 -11.74
N PRO A 267 -13.11 -14.67 -11.74
CA PRO A 267 -11.73 -15.12 -11.96
C PRO A 267 -11.22 -15.97 -10.78
N THR A 268 -10.51 -17.05 -11.06
CA THR A 268 -9.88 -17.90 -10.02
C THR A 268 -8.57 -17.30 -9.52
N HIS A 269 -7.81 -16.66 -10.42
CA HIS A 269 -6.56 -15.96 -10.14
C HIS A 269 -6.65 -14.51 -10.61
N LEU A 270 -6.28 -13.56 -9.76
CA LEU A 270 -6.24 -12.13 -10.09
C LEU A 270 -4.90 -11.53 -9.64
N ASP A 271 -4.14 -10.99 -10.59
CA ASP A 271 -2.90 -10.23 -10.32
C ASP A 271 -3.09 -8.76 -10.67
N LEU A 272 -2.97 -7.91 -9.64
CA LEU A 272 -3.05 -6.45 -9.71
C LEU A 272 -1.73 -5.81 -9.27
N SER A 273 -0.64 -6.56 -9.21
CA SER A 273 0.64 -6.08 -8.68
C SER A 273 1.18 -4.90 -9.49
N GLU A 274 1.81 -3.94 -8.82
CA GLU A 274 2.35 -2.72 -9.43
C GLU A 274 1.30 -1.85 -10.17
N THR A 275 0.04 -1.89 -9.71
CA THR A 275 -1.03 -0.98 -10.17
C THR A 275 -1.32 0.12 -9.13
N ARG A 276 -2.20 1.07 -9.49
CA ARG A 276 -2.62 2.18 -8.61
C ARG A 276 -4.10 2.08 -8.20
N VAL A 277 -4.67 0.88 -8.23
CA VAL A 277 -6.07 0.64 -7.91
C VAL A 277 -6.35 1.01 -6.45
N SER A 278 -7.41 1.79 -6.20
CA SER A 278 -7.77 2.26 -4.85
C SER A 278 -8.70 1.33 -4.07
N SER A 279 -9.47 0.51 -4.78
CA SER A 279 -10.47 -0.41 -4.21
C SER A 279 -10.67 -1.60 -5.13
N LEU A 280 -11.01 -2.75 -4.55
CA LEU A 280 -11.39 -3.93 -5.31
C LEU A 280 -12.92 -4.03 -5.45
N PRO A 281 -13.45 -4.57 -6.56
CA PRO A 281 -14.88 -4.79 -6.75
C PRO A 281 -15.50 -5.63 -5.61
N PRO A 282 -16.68 -5.29 -5.08
CA PRO A 282 -17.32 -6.12 -4.06
C PRO A 282 -18.04 -7.35 -4.65
N LEU A 283 -18.29 -7.38 -5.96
CA LEU A 283 -19.11 -8.38 -6.65
C LEU A 283 -18.33 -9.02 -7.82
N GLY A 284 -18.66 -10.27 -8.15
CA GLY A 284 -18.05 -10.99 -9.27
C GLY A 284 -16.66 -11.59 -8.97
N MET A 285 -16.28 -11.71 -7.70
CA MET A 285 -15.03 -12.35 -7.25
C MET A 285 -15.27 -13.56 -6.34
N GLU A 286 -16.45 -14.17 -6.44
CA GLU A 286 -16.86 -15.28 -5.55
C GLU A 286 -15.96 -16.52 -5.72
N ALA A 287 -15.53 -16.81 -6.95
CA ALA A 287 -14.68 -17.95 -7.30
C ALA A 287 -13.17 -17.70 -7.13
N LEU A 288 -12.78 -16.56 -6.55
CA LEU A 288 -11.37 -16.17 -6.44
C LEU A 288 -10.63 -17.04 -5.40
N GLU A 289 -9.56 -17.70 -5.83
CA GLU A 289 -8.70 -18.56 -5.01
C GLU A 289 -7.34 -17.92 -4.71
N LYS A 290 -6.78 -17.18 -5.68
CA LYS A 290 -5.51 -16.47 -5.52
C LYS A 290 -5.64 -14.98 -5.89
N LEU A 291 -5.28 -14.11 -4.94
CA LEU A 291 -5.19 -12.67 -5.15
C LEU A 291 -3.75 -12.20 -4.97
N ARG A 292 -3.21 -11.49 -5.96
CA ARG A 292 -1.91 -10.83 -5.87
C ARG A 292 -2.07 -9.33 -6.08
N ALA A 293 -1.60 -8.54 -5.13
CA ALA A 293 -1.65 -7.08 -5.11
C ALA A 293 -0.39 -6.55 -4.39
N GLU A 294 0.78 -6.93 -4.90
CA GLU A 294 2.07 -6.47 -4.40
C GLU A 294 2.39 -5.07 -4.96
N SER A 295 2.96 -4.19 -4.14
CA SER A 295 3.29 -2.80 -4.52
C SER A 295 2.09 -1.95 -5.00
N VAL A 296 0.88 -2.24 -4.53
CA VAL A 296 -0.36 -1.48 -4.79
C VAL A 296 -0.63 -0.51 -3.63
N TRP A 297 0.16 0.56 -3.56
CA TRP A 297 0.16 1.49 -2.43
C TRP A 297 -1.09 2.36 -2.30
N ALA A 298 -1.90 2.45 -3.36
CA ALA A 298 -3.14 3.21 -3.39
C ALA A 298 -4.35 2.42 -2.86
N LEU A 299 -4.22 1.10 -2.64
CA LEU A 299 -5.30 0.25 -2.18
C LEU A 299 -5.56 0.52 -0.69
N GLU A 300 -6.58 1.32 -0.40
CA GLU A 300 -6.89 1.75 0.98
C GLU A 300 -7.86 0.80 1.68
N VAL A 301 -8.80 0.22 0.92
CA VAL A 301 -9.92 -0.57 1.47
C VAL A 301 -10.06 -1.89 0.74
N MET A 302 -10.08 -2.97 1.52
CA MET A 302 -10.46 -4.29 1.05
C MET A 302 -11.97 -4.52 1.22
N PRO A 303 -12.65 -5.14 0.24
CA PRO A 303 -13.98 -5.69 0.42
C PRO A 303 -14.02 -6.65 1.63
N PRO A 304 -15.19 -6.83 2.26
CA PRO A 304 -15.31 -7.84 3.30
C PRO A 304 -14.93 -9.21 2.73
N PHE A 305 -14.18 -10.02 3.49
CA PHE A 305 -13.75 -11.35 3.03
C PHE A 305 -14.90 -12.32 2.75
N SER A 306 -16.14 -11.97 3.13
CA SER A 306 -17.34 -12.65 2.65
C SER A 306 -17.51 -12.59 1.13
N ALA A 307 -16.93 -11.60 0.45
CA ALA A 307 -16.88 -11.52 -1.01
C ALA A 307 -15.88 -12.51 -1.64
N PHE A 308 -14.99 -13.10 -0.83
CA PHE A 308 -13.95 -14.05 -1.26
C PHE A 308 -14.06 -15.39 -0.52
N PRO A 309 -15.19 -16.13 -0.66
CA PRO A 309 -15.45 -17.34 0.11
C PRO A 309 -14.43 -18.46 -0.15
N HIS A 310 -13.87 -18.51 -1.36
CA HIS A 310 -12.94 -19.55 -1.81
C HIS A 310 -11.46 -19.15 -1.76
N LEU A 311 -11.12 -17.97 -1.21
CA LEU A 311 -9.75 -17.46 -1.21
C LEU A 311 -8.80 -18.34 -0.40
N GLN A 312 -7.75 -18.82 -1.06
CA GLN A 312 -6.72 -19.67 -0.49
C GLN A 312 -5.39 -18.94 -0.34
N ARG A 313 -5.02 -18.04 -1.25
CA ARG A 313 -3.73 -17.33 -1.17
C ARG A 313 -3.91 -15.84 -1.50
N ALA A 314 -3.38 -14.97 -0.64
CA ALA A 314 -3.42 -13.53 -0.81
C ALA A 314 -2.03 -12.92 -0.57
N GLU A 315 -1.44 -12.34 -1.61
CA GLU A 315 -0.15 -11.64 -1.55
C GLU A 315 -0.45 -10.14 -1.70
N LEU A 316 -0.38 -9.39 -0.60
CA LEU A 316 -0.87 -8.01 -0.50
C LEU A 316 0.25 -7.05 -0.12
N THR A 317 0.03 -5.76 -0.31
CA THR A 317 1.00 -4.71 0.06
C THR A 317 0.99 -4.40 1.56
N PHE A 318 -0.20 -4.35 2.18
CA PHE A 318 -0.38 -3.94 3.57
C PHE A 318 -0.74 -5.12 4.49
N PRO A 319 -0.05 -5.31 5.63
CA PRO A 319 -0.37 -6.39 6.58
C PRO A 319 -1.79 -6.31 7.16
N SER A 320 -2.34 -5.10 7.31
CA SER A 320 -3.71 -4.87 7.81
C SER A 320 -4.78 -5.49 6.92
N HIS A 321 -4.53 -5.63 5.61
CA HIS A 321 -5.46 -6.27 4.69
C HIS A 321 -5.63 -7.76 4.98
N CYS A 322 -4.63 -8.42 5.57
CA CYS A 322 -4.72 -9.84 5.96
C CYS A 322 -5.58 -10.09 7.22
N CYS A 323 -6.02 -9.05 7.94
CA CYS A 323 -6.75 -9.20 9.20
C CYS A 323 -8.14 -9.82 9.07
N GLY A 324 -8.84 -9.52 7.97
CA GLY A 324 -10.16 -10.10 7.73
C GLY A 324 -10.09 -11.61 7.43
N LEU A 325 -9.06 -12.05 6.70
CA LEU A 325 -8.83 -13.46 6.41
C LEU A 325 -8.54 -14.27 7.67
N GLN A 326 -7.76 -13.74 8.62
CA GLN A 326 -7.52 -14.41 9.90
C GLN A 326 -8.80 -14.59 10.73
N THR A 327 -9.71 -13.61 10.67
CA THR A 327 -11.01 -13.72 11.34
C THR A 327 -11.84 -14.82 10.69
N LEU A 328 -11.93 -14.82 9.35
CA LEU A 328 -12.61 -15.86 8.58
C LEU A 328 -12.04 -17.26 8.87
N GLN A 329 -10.72 -17.39 8.99
CA GLN A 329 -10.05 -18.64 9.36
C GLN A 329 -10.43 -19.14 10.75
N ARG A 330 -10.52 -18.25 11.75
CA ARG A 330 -10.97 -18.64 13.09
C ARG A 330 -12.40 -19.14 13.10
N TRP A 331 -13.27 -18.54 12.29
CA TRP A 331 -14.65 -18.99 12.10
C TRP A 331 -14.71 -20.34 11.37
N ARG A 332 -14.00 -20.47 10.24
CA ARG A 332 -13.92 -21.71 9.44
C ARG A 332 -13.34 -22.87 10.23
N GLY A 333 -12.28 -22.61 11.00
CA GLY A 333 -11.66 -23.58 11.91
C GLY A 333 -12.61 -24.04 13.03
N ARG A 334 -13.32 -23.10 13.68
CA ARG A 334 -14.34 -23.45 14.69
C ARG A 334 -15.50 -24.24 14.09
N SER A 335 -15.99 -23.87 12.91
CA SER A 335 -17.05 -24.61 12.24
C SER A 335 -16.58 -25.98 11.78
N GLN A 336 -15.36 -26.11 11.24
CA GLN A 336 -14.78 -27.38 10.85
C GLN A 336 -14.52 -28.28 12.07
N GLU A 337 -14.06 -27.74 13.20
CA GLU A 337 -13.94 -28.51 14.45
C GLU A 337 -15.28 -29.04 14.92
N VAL A 338 -16.33 -28.22 14.90
CA VAL A 338 -17.69 -28.64 15.28
C VAL A 338 -18.21 -29.71 14.31
N VAL A 339 -18.11 -29.48 13.01
CA VAL A 339 -18.56 -30.42 11.97
C VAL A 339 -17.75 -31.72 12.02
N CYS A 340 -16.42 -31.67 12.10
CA CYS A 340 -15.59 -32.86 12.22
C CYS A 340 -15.78 -33.57 13.57
N SER A 341 -16.11 -32.86 14.66
CA SER A 341 -16.47 -33.49 15.94
C SER A 341 -17.81 -34.22 15.86
N LEU A 342 -18.81 -33.64 15.18
CA LEU A 342 -20.11 -34.25 14.93
C LEU A 342 -20.01 -35.44 13.99
N ILE A 343 -19.21 -35.34 12.92
CA ILE A 343 -18.93 -36.45 11.99
C ILE A 343 -18.17 -37.56 12.72
N ARG A 344 -17.17 -37.24 13.55
CA ARG A 344 -16.40 -38.23 14.33
C ARG A 344 -17.25 -38.89 15.42
N ALA A 345 -18.21 -38.16 16.00
CA ALA A 345 -19.22 -38.70 16.92
C ALA A 345 -20.26 -39.57 16.20
N ALA A 346 -20.67 -39.20 14.99
CA ALA A 346 -21.60 -39.97 14.17
C ALA A 346 -20.97 -41.25 13.59
N LEU A 347 -19.67 -41.23 13.27
CA LEU A 347 -18.92 -42.38 12.74
C LEU A 347 -18.45 -43.37 13.83
N GLY A 348 -18.73 -43.11 15.12
CA GLY A 348 -18.44 -44.08 16.18
C GLY A 348 -16.99 -44.56 16.24
N MET A 349 -16.03 -43.71 15.89
CA MET A 349 -14.60 -44.06 15.95
C MET A 349 -14.13 -44.00 17.41
N GLN A 350 -14.39 -45.08 18.13
CA GLN A 350 -13.79 -45.35 19.43
C GLN A 350 -12.32 -45.71 19.21
N GLN A 351 -11.46 -44.70 19.16
CA GLN A 351 -10.02 -44.91 19.31
C GLN A 351 -9.71 -45.08 20.80
N ASP A 352 -9.69 -46.34 21.22
CA ASP A 352 -8.89 -46.77 22.35
C ASP A 352 -7.42 -46.42 22.05
N SER A 353 -6.87 -45.40 22.72
CA SER A 353 -5.42 -45.25 22.94
C SER A 353 -5.14 -44.25 24.06
N SER A 354 -4.70 -44.83 25.17
CA SER A 354 -4.03 -44.27 26.34
C SER A 354 -3.16 -43.02 26.13
N ALA A 355 -3.36 -41.98 26.96
CA ALA A 355 -2.37 -41.47 27.93
C ALA A 355 -2.74 -40.06 28.47
N GLY A 356 -2.78 -39.93 29.80
CA GLY A 356 -2.12 -38.79 30.47
C GLY A 356 -2.90 -37.49 30.76
N SER A 357 -3.50 -37.47 31.96
CA SER A 357 -3.49 -36.35 32.92
C SER A 357 -4.70 -35.38 33.02
N SER A 358 -5.30 -35.48 34.21
CA SER A 358 -5.61 -34.37 35.13
C SER A 358 -6.86 -33.52 34.88
N GLN A 359 -7.99 -34.10 35.32
CA GLN A 359 -9.01 -33.51 36.19
C GLN A 359 -8.92 -31.99 36.45
N ARG A 360 -9.95 -31.26 36.00
CA ARG A 360 -10.57 -30.20 36.80
C ARG A 360 -12.09 -30.41 36.86
N SER A 361 -12.49 -30.78 38.06
CA SER A 361 -13.83 -30.86 38.60
C SER A 361 -14.61 -29.55 38.47
N LEU A 362 -15.87 -29.64 38.03
CA LEU A 362 -16.95 -28.85 38.62
C LEU A 362 -18.23 -29.69 38.66
N SER A 363 -18.60 -29.99 39.90
CA SER A 363 -19.78 -30.70 40.38
C SER A 363 -21.08 -29.90 40.22
N GLY A 364 -22.19 -30.60 39.99
CA GLY A 364 -23.49 -30.19 40.53
C GLY A 364 -24.70 -30.63 39.70
N GLY A 365 -25.45 -31.62 40.20
CA GLY A 365 -26.89 -31.76 39.92
C GLY A 365 -27.39 -33.06 39.28
N SER A 366 -27.52 -34.10 40.11
CA SER A 366 -28.66 -35.05 40.24
C SER A 366 -29.99 -34.57 39.63
N GLU A 367 -30.96 -35.38 39.19
CA GLU A 367 -31.30 -36.81 39.22
C GLU A 367 -32.54 -36.95 38.30
N PHE A 368 -32.67 -37.96 37.46
CA PHE A 368 -33.88 -38.79 37.29
C PHE A 368 -33.73 -39.82 36.15
N THR A 369 -33.86 -41.08 36.51
CA THR A 369 -34.29 -42.23 35.67
C THR A 369 -35.48 -42.86 36.41
N PRO A 370 -36.27 -43.82 35.86
CA PRO A 370 -36.22 -44.46 34.54
C PRO A 370 -37.62 -44.55 33.85
N HIS A 371 -37.70 -45.05 32.62
CA HIS A 371 -38.50 -46.27 32.36
C HIS A 371 -38.31 -46.79 30.94
N ASN A 372 -37.88 -48.05 30.89
CA ASN A 372 -37.93 -48.93 29.74
C ASN A 372 -39.35 -49.06 29.19
N ASN A 373 -39.47 -49.00 27.86
CA ASN A 373 -40.24 -50.02 27.17
C ASN A 373 -39.59 -50.33 25.83
N SER A 374 -39.09 -51.55 25.75
CA SER A 374 -38.65 -52.24 24.56
C SER A 374 -39.85 -52.48 23.65
N GLN A 375 -39.94 -51.72 22.57
CA GLN A 375 -40.63 -52.17 21.36
C GLN A 375 -39.66 -52.07 20.19
N SER A 376 -39.00 -53.19 19.93
CA SER A 376 -38.30 -53.48 18.69
C SER A 376 -39.30 -53.40 17.54
N CYS A 377 -39.25 -52.31 16.77
CA CYS A 377 -39.77 -52.28 15.41
C CYS A 377 -38.60 -52.11 14.45
N SER A 378 -38.32 -53.17 13.71
CA SER A 378 -37.32 -53.21 12.63
C SER A 378 -37.57 -52.07 11.64
N THR A 379 -36.71 -51.06 11.67
CA THR A 379 -36.45 -50.19 10.51
C THR A 379 -35.09 -50.53 9.93
N ARG A 380 -34.99 -51.75 9.36
CA ARG A 380 -33.95 -52.15 8.39
C ARG A 380 -34.00 -51.34 7.07
N GLY A 381 -34.62 -50.15 7.08
CA GLY A 381 -34.77 -49.24 5.94
C GLY A 381 -34.27 -47.82 6.20
N ALA A 382 -33.72 -47.51 7.38
CA ALA A 382 -33.14 -46.20 7.70
C ALA A 382 -31.60 -46.15 7.65
N PHE A 383 -30.95 -47.30 7.44
CA PHE A 383 -29.48 -47.38 7.35
C PHE A 383 -28.95 -47.09 5.94
N SER A 384 -29.76 -47.30 4.88
CA SER A 384 -29.35 -47.05 3.49
C SER A 384 -29.50 -45.59 3.03
N SER A 385 -30.20 -44.76 3.80
CA SER A 385 -30.39 -43.32 3.54
C SER A 385 -29.37 -42.45 4.26
N ALA A 386 -28.83 -42.90 5.40
CA ALA A 386 -27.70 -42.24 6.06
C ALA A 386 -26.39 -42.44 5.29
N GLU A 387 -26.21 -43.61 4.67
CA GLU A 387 -25.02 -43.93 3.87
C GLU A 387 -24.98 -43.15 2.54
N ARG A 388 -26.14 -42.82 1.95
CA ARG A 388 -26.21 -41.91 0.78
C ARG A 388 -26.00 -40.45 1.12
N LEU A 389 -26.47 -39.98 2.28
CA LEU A 389 -26.22 -38.61 2.75
C LEU A 389 -24.75 -38.38 3.17
N LEU A 390 -24.04 -39.44 3.54
CA LEU A 390 -22.60 -39.42 3.85
C LEU A 390 -21.71 -39.55 2.60
N GLN A 391 -22.25 -39.95 1.45
CA GLN A 391 -21.50 -40.07 0.19
C GLN A 391 -21.38 -38.74 -0.57
N ASP A 392 -22.22 -37.75 -0.24
CA ASP A 392 -22.17 -36.38 -0.78
C ASP A 392 -21.40 -35.39 0.12
N PHE A 393 -20.95 -35.82 1.31
CA PHE A 393 -20.15 -34.97 2.20
C PHE A 393 -18.69 -35.43 2.16
N ASP A 394 -17.87 -34.63 1.49
CA ASP A 394 -16.48 -34.91 1.18
C ASP A 394 -15.67 -35.10 2.50
N LEU A 395 -15.35 -36.36 2.83
CA LEU A 395 -14.53 -36.75 3.99
C LEU A 395 -13.07 -36.27 3.85
N SER A 396 -12.76 -35.50 2.80
CA SER A 396 -11.54 -34.72 2.59
C SER A 396 -11.45 -33.51 3.52
N MET A 397 -12.58 -32.92 3.93
CA MET A 397 -12.64 -31.70 4.76
C MET A 397 -12.05 -31.86 6.16
N CYS A 398 -11.95 -33.10 6.67
CA CYS A 398 -11.35 -33.42 7.97
C CYS A 398 -9.98 -34.09 7.84
N ALA A 399 -9.49 -34.34 6.62
CA ALA A 399 -8.24 -35.04 6.34
C ALA A 399 -7.09 -34.13 5.89
N ASP A 400 -7.36 -32.86 5.56
CA ASP A 400 -6.30 -31.94 5.11
C ASP A 400 -6.03 -30.82 6.11
N THR A 401 -4.93 -30.95 6.85
CA THR A 401 -4.37 -29.87 7.68
C THR A 401 -3.50 -28.88 6.89
N ASP A 402 -3.29 -29.08 5.59
CA ASP A 402 -2.32 -28.31 4.79
C ASP A 402 -2.91 -27.16 3.94
N SER A 403 -4.22 -27.11 3.68
CA SER A 403 -4.82 -26.02 2.87
C SER A 403 -5.29 -24.84 3.73
N ARG A 404 -4.48 -24.36 4.67
CA ARG A 404 -4.77 -23.11 5.39
C ARG A 404 -4.60 -21.93 4.43
N PRO A 405 -5.58 -21.02 4.32
CA PRO A 405 -5.41 -19.86 3.47
C PRO A 405 -4.16 -19.07 3.90
N SER A 406 -3.25 -18.77 2.98
CA SER A 406 -2.02 -18.03 3.28
C SER A 406 -2.19 -16.58 2.89
N CYS A 407 -1.85 -15.65 3.79
CA CYS A 407 -1.85 -14.22 3.48
C CYS A 407 -0.52 -13.59 3.88
N THR A 408 0.12 -12.91 2.92
CA THR A 408 1.40 -12.23 3.09
C THR A 408 1.26 -10.74 2.74
N PRO A 409 1.97 -9.83 3.43
CA PRO A 409 2.73 -10.04 4.65
C PRO A 409 1.81 -10.32 5.86
N THR A 410 2.25 -11.20 6.75
CA THR A 410 1.51 -11.51 7.98
C THR A 410 1.38 -10.26 8.85
N PRO A 411 0.23 -10.03 9.52
CA PRO A 411 0.09 -8.95 10.50
C PRO A 411 1.19 -9.04 11.57
N ASP A 412 2.08 -8.05 11.58
CA ASP A 412 3.18 -7.97 12.52
C ASP A 412 2.71 -7.40 13.86
N ALA A 413 3.46 -7.65 14.93
CA ALA A 413 3.09 -7.23 16.27
C ALA A 413 3.09 -5.68 16.47
N LEU A 414 3.62 -4.92 15.50
CA LEU A 414 3.48 -3.46 15.37
C LEU A 414 2.13 -3.03 14.77
N ASN A 415 1.55 -3.85 13.88
CA ASN A 415 0.22 -3.69 13.25
C ASN A 415 -0.66 -4.95 13.44
N PRO A 416 -1.05 -5.27 14.70
CA PRO A 416 -2.01 -6.32 14.96
C PRO A 416 -3.39 -5.90 14.46
N CYS A 417 -4.27 -6.88 14.25
CA CYS A 417 -5.67 -6.68 13.88
C CYS A 417 -6.57 -6.11 14.99
N GLU A 418 -5.95 -5.45 15.98
CA GLU A 418 -6.59 -4.85 17.14
C GLU A 418 -6.75 -3.34 16.94
N ASP A 419 -7.66 -2.72 17.70
CA ASP A 419 -7.84 -1.26 17.71
C ASP A 419 -6.54 -0.53 18.09
N VAL A 420 -6.46 0.78 17.75
CA VAL A 420 -5.34 1.66 18.09
C VAL A 420 -4.93 1.48 19.55
N MET A 421 -5.90 1.50 20.46
CA MET A 421 -5.75 1.10 21.86
C MET A 421 -6.46 -0.23 22.16
N SER A 422 -5.66 -1.28 22.35
CA SER A 422 -6.16 -2.66 22.57
C SER A 422 -6.96 -2.85 23.87
N ARG A 423 -6.56 -2.22 25.00
CA ARG A 423 -7.16 -2.46 26.33
C ARG A 423 -8.08 -1.32 26.79
N ALA A 424 -9.24 -1.65 27.36
CA ALA A 424 -10.22 -0.66 27.83
C ALA A 424 -9.66 0.33 28.87
N PHE A 425 -8.82 -0.13 29.81
CA PHE A 425 -8.23 0.77 30.81
C PHE A 425 -7.27 1.80 30.19
N LEU A 426 -6.55 1.43 29.11
CA LEU A 426 -5.66 2.34 28.41
C LEU A 426 -6.43 3.47 27.74
N ARG A 427 -7.59 3.16 27.15
CA ARG A 427 -8.46 4.17 26.54
C ARG A 427 -8.87 5.23 27.56
N VAL A 428 -9.36 4.79 28.72
CA VAL A 428 -9.72 5.71 29.82
C VAL A 428 -8.51 6.52 30.27
N LEU A 429 -7.36 5.87 30.44
CA LEU A 429 -6.14 6.53 30.89
C LEU A 429 -5.65 7.60 29.90
N VAL A 430 -5.61 7.33 28.60
CA VAL A 430 -5.13 8.28 27.59
C VAL A 430 -6.01 9.53 27.54
N TRP A 431 -7.33 9.38 27.66
CA TRP A 431 -8.25 10.53 27.79
C TRP A 431 -7.96 11.36 29.04
N VAL A 432 -7.77 10.72 30.20
CA VAL A 432 -7.46 11.43 31.45
C VAL A 432 -6.10 12.14 31.36
N VAL A 433 -5.06 11.43 30.93
CA VAL A 433 -3.68 11.94 30.80
C VAL A 433 -3.63 13.13 29.84
N SER A 434 -4.26 13.03 28.67
CA SER A 434 -4.27 14.12 27.67
C SER A 434 -4.97 15.37 28.20
N LEU A 435 -6.16 15.23 28.81
CA LEU A 435 -6.90 16.37 29.37
C LEU A 435 -6.15 17.03 30.53
N VAL A 436 -5.54 16.25 31.42
CA VAL A 436 -4.71 16.76 32.52
C VAL A 436 -3.47 17.46 31.99
N ALA A 437 -2.76 16.86 31.02
CA ALA A 437 -1.58 17.47 30.41
C ALA A 437 -1.91 18.82 29.76
N ILE A 438 -2.97 18.90 28.95
CA ILE A 438 -3.37 20.13 28.27
C ILE A 438 -3.80 21.19 29.29
N SER A 439 -4.70 20.85 30.21
CA SER A 439 -5.23 21.81 31.19
C SER A 439 -4.16 22.36 32.14
N ALA A 440 -3.30 21.50 32.68
CA ALA A 440 -2.24 21.90 33.60
C ALA A 440 -1.18 22.78 32.91
N ASN A 441 -0.73 22.38 31.72
CA ASN A 441 0.28 23.15 30.97
C ASN A 441 -0.27 24.46 30.42
N LEU A 442 -1.52 24.48 29.95
CA LEU A 442 -2.20 25.71 29.53
C LEU A 442 -2.35 26.68 30.71
N LEU A 443 -2.74 26.20 31.89
CA LEU A 443 -2.82 27.02 33.10
C LEU A 443 -1.46 27.63 33.46
N VAL A 444 -0.37 26.84 33.36
CA VAL A 444 1.00 27.34 33.60
C VAL A 444 1.36 28.45 32.59
N LEU A 445 1.10 28.24 31.29
CA LEU A 445 1.33 29.25 30.26
C LEU A 445 0.51 30.52 30.52
N LEU A 446 -0.78 30.39 30.82
CA LEU A 446 -1.66 31.52 31.13
C LEU A 446 -1.15 32.33 32.32
N ILE A 447 -0.73 31.67 33.41
CA ILE A 447 -0.19 32.35 34.58
C ILE A 447 1.13 33.06 34.26
N LEU A 448 2.02 32.42 33.50
CA LEU A 448 3.31 33.02 33.11
C LEU A 448 3.12 34.23 32.20
N LEU A 449 2.20 34.17 31.24
CA LEU A 449 1.90 35.26 30.30
C LEU A 449 1.12 36.41 30.95
N SER A 450 0.24 36.11 31.93
CA SER A 450 -0.56 37.12 32.64
C SER A 450 0.19 37.85 33.77
N CYS A 451 1.37 37.34 34.16
CA CYS A 451 2.17 37.89 35.23
C CYS A 451 2.95 39.14 34.77
N GLN A 452 2.70 40.28 35.40
CA GLN A 452 3.34 41.58 35.11
C GLN A 452 4.79 41.68 35.62
N GLN A 453 5.38 40.57 36.06
CA GLN A 453 6.75 40.55 36.58
C GLN A 453 7.75 40.39 35.43
N LYS A 454 8.95 40.97 35.58
CA LYS A 454 10.02 40.84 34.58
C LYS A 454 10.31 39.37 34.25
N LEU A 455 10.43 39.05 32.96
CA LEU A 455 10.69 37.69 32.48
C LEU A 455 12.09 37.25 32.90
N SER A 456 12.17 36.31 33.83
CA SER A 456 13.44 35.68 34.23
C SER A 456 13.77 34.51 33.30
N VAL A 457 15.05 34.14 33.20
CA VAL A 457 15.49 33.01 32.37
C VAL A 457 14.77 31.71 32.74
N THR A 458 14.56 31.46 34.04
CA THR A 458 13.84 30.27 34.50
C THR A 458 12.37 30.28 34.09
N ARG A 459 11.69 31.44 34.16
CA ARG A 459 10.29 31.55 33.72
C ARG A 459 10.15 31.38 32.21
N PHE A 460 11.11 31.90 31.45
CA PHE A 460 11.20 31.69 30.01
C PHE A 460 11.32 30.20 29.65
N LEU A 461 12.26 29.48 30.29
CA LEU A 461 12.42 28.04 30.06
C LEU A 461 11.22 27.22 30.53
N MET A 462 10.60 27.55 31.66
CA MET A 462 9.37 26.90 32.13
C MET A 462 8.20 27.10 31.15
N GLY A 463 8.11 28.26 30.49
CA GLY A 463 7.13 28.50 29.45
C GLY A 463 7.32 27.58 28.24
N HIS A 464 8.56 27.42 27.77
CA HIS A 464 8.86 26.48 26.69
C HIS A 464 8.59 25.02 27.05
N LEU A 465 8.89 24.62 28.30
CA LEU A 465 8.57 23.28 28.79
C LEU A 465 7.06 23.04 28.81
N ALA A 466 6.28 24.00 29.33
CA ALA A 466 4.83 23.90 29.34
C ALA A 466 4.22 23.89 27.93
N PHE A 467 4.82 24.62 26.98
CA PHE A 467 4.42 24.54 25.57
C PHE A 467 4.67 23.14 24.99
N ALA A 468 5.87 22.58 25.16
CA ALA A 468 6.22 21.25 24.65
C ALA A 468 5.31 20.15 25.25
N ASP A 469 5.11 20.17 26.56
CA ASP A 469 4.26 19.19 27.26
C ASP A 469 2.77 19.37 26.91
N GLY A 470 2.32 20.59 26.63
CA GLY A 470 1.00 20.86 26.07
C GLY A 470 0.82 20.25 24.67
N CYS A 471 1.82 20.39 23.79
CA CYS A 471 1.84 19.76 22.48
C CYS A 471 1.79 18.22 22.57
N MET A 472 2.51 17.62 23.52
CA MET A 472 2.42 16.17 23.79
C MET A 472 0.99 15.77 24.22
N GLY A 473 0.34 16.58 25.06
CA GLY A 473 -1.07 16.38 25.43
C GLY A 473 -2.01 16.43 24.23
N THR A 474 -1.82 17.39 23.31
CA THR A 474 -2.60 17.49 22.05
C THR A 474 -2.39 16.28 21.14
N TYR A 475 -1.17 15.77 21.03
CA TYR A 475 -0.88 14.52 20.31
C TYR A 475 -1.68 13.34 20.89
N LEU A 476 -1.67 13.15 22.22
CA LEU A 476 -2.44 12.08 22.85
C LEU A 476 -3.95 12.24 22.65
N LEU A 477 -4.46 13.47 22.69
CA LEU A 477 -5.87 13.75 22.43
C LEU A 477 -6.25 13.38 20.99
N LEU A 478 -5.37 13.64 20.01
CA LEU A 478 -5.57 13.25 18.62
C LEU A 478 -5.65 11.71 18.48
N ILE A 479 -4.72 10.99 19.10
CA ILE A 479 -4.74 9.51 19.11
C ILE A 479 -6.00 8.97 19.79
N ALA A 480 -6.42 9.55 20.92
CA ALA A 480 -7.64 9.16 21.63
C ALA A 480 -8.91 9.40 20.80
N SER A 481 -8.92 10.49 20.02
CA SER A 481 -10.04 10.85 19.15
C SER A 481 -10.16 9.87 17.97
N VAL A 482 -9.03 9.49 17.37
CA VAL A 482 -8.99 8.50 16.29
C VAL A 482 -9.43 7.12 16.80
N ASP A 483 -8.91 6.69 17.95
CA ASP A 483 -9.32 5.42 18.59
C ASP A 483 -10.84 5.37 18.85
N PHE A 484 -11.42 6.49 19.31
CA PHE A 484 -12.86 6.61 19.51
C PHE A 484 -13.65 6.51 18.20
N TYR A 485 -13.18 7.18 17.13
CA TYR A 485 -13.85 7.18 15.83
C TYR A 485 -13.78 5.82 15.13
N THR A 486 -12.61 5.16 15.15
CA THR A 486 -12.38 3.89 14.46
C THR A 486 -12.70 2.66 15.30
N ARG A 487 -13.39 2.83 16.43
CA ARG A 487 -13.61 1.78 17.43
C ARG A 487 -14.17 0.50 16.79
N SER A 488 -13.57 -0.64 17.13
CA SER A 488 -13.91 -1.98 16.63
C SER A 488 -13.77 -2.22 15.11
N HIS A 489 -13.49 -1.17 14.33
CA HIS A 489 -13.35 -1.22 12.88
C HIS A 489 -12.01 -0.64 12.41
N TYR A 490 -11.01 -0.49 13.29
CA TYR A 490 -9.73 0.12 12.95
C TYR A 490 -9.04 -0.58 11.78
N HIS A 491 -9.12 -1.91 11.67
CA HIS A 491 -8.53 -2.66 10.56
C HIS A 491 -8.98 -2.18 9.16
N ARG A 492 -10.21 -1.64 9.02
CA ARG A 492 -10.72 -1.06 7.77
C ARG A 492 -10.17 0.34 7.49
N TYR A 493 -9.88 1.11 8.52
CA TYR A 493 -9.41 2.49 8.43
C TYR A 493 -7.88 2.62 8.65
N ALA A 494 -7.20 1.52 8.96
CA ALA A 494 -5.80 1.52 9.37
C ALA A 494 -4.88 2.08 8.29
N VAL A 495 -5.08 1.67 7.02
CA VAL A 495 -4.29 2.15 5.90
C VAL A 495 -4.53 3.64 5.69
N ALA A 496 -5.79 4.06 5.57
CA ALA A 496 -6.17 5.47 5.41
C ALA A 496 -5.65 6.38 6.56
N TRP A 497 -5.64 5.90 7.80
CA TRP A 497 -5.04 6.62 8.92
C TRP A 497 -3.51 6.70 8.80
N GLN A 498 -2.84 5.56 8.60
CA GLN A 498 -1.38 5.47 8.58
C GLN A 498 -0.76 6.18 7.38
N THR A 499 -1.35 6.11 6.19
CA THR A 499 -0.88 6.80 4.99
C THR A 499 -1.36 8.25 4.92
N GLY A 500 -2.44 8.58 5.63
CA GLY A 500 -3.02 9.91 5.67
C GLY A 500 -2.17 10.96 6.38
N SER A 501 -2.46 12.23 6.09
CA SER A 501 -1.77 13.39 6.68
C SER A 501 -1.95 13.51 8.21
N GLY A 502 -3.04 12.94 8.75
CA GLY A 502 -3.31 12.93 10.18
C GLY A 502 -2.23 12.20 10.99
N CYS A 503 -1.77 11.03 10.51
CA CYS A 503 -0.72 10.29 11.18
C CYS A 503 0.65 10.99 11.05
N SER A 504 0.95 11.57 9.89
CA SER A 504 2.14 12.41 9.72
C SER A 504 2.16 13.59 10.69
N LEU A 505 1.05 14.31 10.85
CA LEU A 505 0.93 15.41 11.82
C LEU A 505 1.11 14.93 13.26
N ALA A 506 0.48 13.80 13.62
CA ALA A 506 0.62 13.19 14.93
C ALA A 506 2.09 12.83 15.23
N GLY A 507 2.77 12.23 14.26
CA GLY A 507 4.17 11.84 14.36
C GLY A 507 5.11 13.03 14.55
N VAL A 508 4.98 14.06 13.71
CA VAL A 508 5.76 15.31 13.85
C VAL A 508 5.52 15.95 15.21
N LEU A 509 4.26 16.08 15.63
CA LEU A 509 3.89 16.69 16.90
C LEU A 509 4.48 15.90 18.08
N SER A 510 4.45 14.57 18.03
CA SER A 510 4.95 13.71 19.10
C SER A 510 6.47 13.81 19.27
N VAL A 511 7.24 13.75 18.18
CA VAL A 511 8.72 13.82 18.20
C VAL A 511 9.15 15.24 18.56
N PHE A 512 8.55 16.25 17.96
CA PHE A 512 8.87 17.64 18.29
C PHE A 512 8.62 17.93 19.77
N ALA A 513 7.47 17.51 20.31
CA ALA A 513 7.11 17.73 21.71
C ALA A 513 8.05 16.99 22.68
N SER A 514 8.36 15.71 22.42
CA SER A 514 9.26 14.93 23.29
C SER A 514 10.67 15.51 23.31
N GLU A 515 11.25 15.77 22.14
CA GLU A 515 12.62 16.26 22.02
C GLU A 515 12.76 17.68 22.60
N LEU A 516 11.78 18.55 22.35
CA LEU A 516 11.80 19.90 22.92
C LEU A 516 11.66 19.86 24.45
N SER A 517 10.84 18.95 25.00
CA SER A 517 10.69 18.77 26.45
C SER A 517 12.00 18.32 27.09
N VAL A 518 12.67 17.30 26.54
CA VAL A 518 13.98 16.81 27.03
C VAL A 518 15.08 17.87 26.91
N TYR A 519 15.15 18.57 25.78
CA TYR A 519 16.11 19.65 25.57
C TYR A 519 15.90 20.80 26.57
N THR A 520 14.63 21.20 26.78
CA THR A 520 14.29 22.28 27.71
C THR A 520 14.59 21.87 29.15
N LEU A 521 14.27 20.63 29.54
CA LEU A 521 14.59 20.09 30.86
C LEU A 521 16.10 20.12 31.13
N THR A 522 16.90 19.67 30.15
CA THR A 522 18.37 19.71 30.22
C THR A 522 18.88 21.14 30.36
N SER A 523 18.30 22.07 29.59
CA SER A 523 18.63 23.49 29.66
C SER A 523 18.28 24.11 31.03
N ILE A 524 17.16 23.71 31.64
CA ILE A 524 16.79 24.12 33.02
C ILE A 524 17.84 23.59 34.01
N SER A 525 18.26 22.33 33.89
CA SER A 525 19.26 21.73 34.78
C SER A 525 20.62 22.45 34.68
N VAL A 526 21.10 22.71 33.46
CA VAL A 526 22.34 23.48 33.22
C VAL A 526 22.21 24.91 33.74
N GLN A 527 21.07 25.57 33.49
CA GLN A 527 20.79 26.91 34.01
C GLN A 527 20.88 26.94 35.54
N ARG A 528 20.28 25.94 36.22
CA ARG A 528 20.31 25.82 37.68
C ARG A 528 21.71 25.56 38.20
N TRP A 529 22.43 24.62 37.59
CA TRP A 529 23.82 24.31 37.94
C TRP A 529 24.70 25.55 37.80
N HIS A 530 24.66 26.24 36.67
CA HIS A 530 25.44 27.44 36.41
C HIS A 530 25.08 28.59 37.37
N ALA A 531 23.78 28.76 37.68
CA ALA A 531 23.33 29.79 38.62
C ALA A 531 23.81 29.53 40.06
N ILE A 532 23.83 28.27 40.52
CA ILE A 532 24.30 27.89 41.87
C ILE A 532 25.83 27.96 41.93
N PHE A 533 26.53 27.39 40.95
CA PHE A 533 27.98 27.40 40.88
C PHE A 533 28.54 28.83 40.81
N ASN A 534 27.99 29.67 39.95
CA ASN A 534 28.41 31.06 39.78
C ASN A 534 27.71 32.04 40.73
N ALA A 535 26.86 31.59 41.65
CA ALA A 535 26.30 32.46 42.70
C ALA A 535 27.42 33.11 43.55
N MET A 536 28.58 32.44 43.64
CA MET A 536 29.80 32.93 44.29
C MET A 536 30.57 34.00 43.49
N ARG A 537 30.21 34.28 42.22
CA ARG A 537 30.84 35.34 41.38
C ARG A 537 29.77 36.14 40.59
N PRO A 538 29.32 37.31 41.09
CA PRO A 538 28.19 38.09 40.53
C PRO A 538 28.26 38.48 39.05
N HIS A 539 29.46 38.52 38.44
CA HIS A 539 29.70 39.07 37.10
C HIS A 539 29.40 38.10 35.93
N ARG A 540 29.10 36.82 36.19
CA ARG A 540 28.86 35.79 35.14
C ARG A 540 27.46 35.15 35.22
N LYS A 541 26.39 35.95 35.28
CA LYS A 541 25.00 35.41 35.24
C LYS A 541 24.53 35.20 33.79
N MET A 542 23.89 34.05 33.52
CA MET A 542 23.28 33.78 32.22
C MET A 542 22.15 34.78 31.95
N ARG A 543 22.34 35.64 30.95
CA ARG A 543 21.34 36.63 30.50
C ARG A 543 20.28 35.97 29.62
N LEU A 544 19.10 36.58 29.55
CA LEU A 544 17.98 36.13 28.72
C LEU A 544 18.35 35.97 27.24
N ARG A 545 19.21 36.84 26.70
CA ARG A 545 19.69 36.75 25.30
C ARG A 545 20.39 35.41 25.01
N HIS A 546 21.24 34.94 25.92
CA HIS A 546 21.94 33.66 25.74
C HIS A 546 20.96 32.48 25.85
N ALA A 547 20.00 32.55 26.77
CA ALA A 547 18.97 31.52 26.89
C ALA A 547 18.04 31.47 25.67
N ALA A 548 17.68 32.62 25.11
CA ALA A 548 16.89 32.69 23.88
C ALA A 548 17.65 32.12 22.68
N ALA A 549 18.95 32.41 22.54
CA ALA A 549 19.79 31.82 21.50
C ALA A 549 19.91 30.29 21.64
N LEU A 550 20.11 29.78 22.86
CA LEU A 550 20.13 28.33 23.11
C LEU A 550 18.78 27.68 22.76
N MET A 551 17.67 28.29 23.18
CA MET A 551 16.35 27.78 22.82
C MET A 551 16.11 27.80 21.32
N LEU A 552 16.54 28.83 20.59
CA LEU A 552 16.42 28.86 19.12
C LEU A 552 17.16 27.67 18.47
N ILE A 553 18.37 27.36 18.92
CA ILE A 553 19.13 26.19 18.44
C ILE A 553 18.36 24.90 18.76
N GLY A 554 17.86 24.76 19.99
CA GLY A 554 17.05 23.61 20.40
C GLY A 554 15.82 23.42 19.51
N TRP A 555 15.08 24.50 19.24
CA TRP A 555 13.92 24.46 18.34
C TRP A 555 14.28 23.98 16.93
N LEU A 556 15.35 24.51 16.35
CA LEU A 556 15.81 24.09 15.02
C LEU A 556 16.19 22.60 15.01
N LEU A 557 16.88 22.11 16.05
CA LEU A 557 17.24 20.69 16.17
C LEU A 557 16.00 19.80 16.32
N CYS A 558 15.05 20.16 17.18
CA CYS A 558 13.83 19.38 17.40
C CYS A 558 12.92 19.36 16.17
N ILE A 559 12.78 20.49 15.46
CA ILE A 559 12.03 20.55 14.19
C ILE A 559 12.71 19.66 13.15
N THR A 560 14.04 19.73 13.05
CA THR A 560 14.80 18.88 12.11
C THR A 560 14.56 17.40 12.42
N ALA A 561 14.68 17.00 13.68
CA ALA A 561 14.40 15.63 14.11
C ALA A 561 12.97 15.19 13.75
N ALA A 562 11.97 16.05 13.96
CA ALA A 562 10.57 15.75 13.66
C ALA A 562 10.23 15.72 12.16
N VAL A 563 10.97 16.43 11.30
CA VAL A 563 10.69 16.47 9.86
C VAL A 563 11.46 15.40 9.09
N LEU A 564 12.57 14.87 9.61
CA LEU A 564 13.37 13.85 8.94
C LEU A 564 12.58 12.58 8.51
N PRO A 565 11.61 12.07 9.29
CA PRO A 565 10.77 10.96 8.83
C PRO A 565 9.76 11.32 7.73
N LEU A 566 9.52 12.61 7.44
CA LEU A 566 8.69 13.03 6.30
C LEU A 566 9.45 13.04 4.98
N VAL A 567 10.77 13.30 5.03
CA VAL A 567 11.63 13.31 3.83
C VAL A 567 12.18 11.93 3.47
N GLY A 568 11.70 10.86 4.11
CA GLY A 568 12.01 9.48 3.76
C GLY A 568 13.20 8.85 4.49
N VAL A 569 13.79 9.52 5.50
CA VAL A 569 14.86 8.91 6.33
C VAL A 569 14.30 7.81 7.24
N ASN A 570 13.11 8.02 7.79
CA ASN A 570 12.29 7.03 8.51
C ASN A 570 10.83 7.23 8.07
N THR A 571 9.85 6.56 8.67
CA THR A 571 8.43 6.70 8.36
C THR A 571 7.56 6.64 9.62
N TYR A 572 6.55 7.52 9.68
CA TYR A 572 5.54 7.50 10.74
C TYR A 572 4.42 6.47 10.49
N GLN A 573 4.36 5.90 9.29
CA GLN A 573 3.22 5.09 8.83
C GLN A 573 3.27 3.64 9.36
N ARG A 574 4.38 3.24 9.99
CA ARG A 574 4.62 1.85 10.41
C ARG A 574 3.77 1.40 11.58
N VAL A 575 3.48 2.29 12.53
CA VAL A 575 2.80 1.95 13.79
C VAL A 575 1.53 2.77 13.93
N SER A 576 0.44 2.20 14.46
CA SER A 576 -0.87 2.86 14.62
C SER A 576 -0.86 4.18 15.41
N ILE A 577 0.12 4.37 16.31
CA ILE A 577 0.32 5.59 17.11
C ILE A 577 1.29 6.59 16.46
N CYS A 578 1.72 6.33 15.22
CA CYS A 578 2.47 7.27 14.39
C CYS A 578 3.87 7.64 14.91
N LEU A 579 4.58 6.68 15.52
CA LEU A 579 5.98 6.86 15.95
C LEU A 579 6.97 6.30 14.92
N PRO A 580 8.15 6.92 14.77
CA PRO A 580 9.12 6.56 13.75
C PRO A 580 9.94 5.33 14.18
N MET A 581 9.34 4.15 14.04
CA MET A 581 9.89 2.88 14.53
C MET A 581 10.33 1.95 13.39
N ASP A 582 10.58 2.47 12.17
CA ASP A 582 11.08 1.64 11.07
C ASP A 582 12.55 1.24 11.30
N THR A 583 12.85 -0.04 11.14
CA THR A 583 14.18 -0.64 11.31
C THR A 583 14.68 -1.39 10.07
N LYS A 584 13.91 -1.37 8.97
CA LYS A 584 14.25 -2.10 7.73
C LYS A 584 15.43 -1.49 6.99
N SER A 585 15.47 -0.16 6.88
CA SER A 585 16.57 0.57 6.24
C SER A 585 17.68 0.91 7.23
N THR A 586 18.93 0.93 6.77
CA THR A 586 20.09 1.39 7.55
C THR A 586 19.96 2.85 7.97
N ALA A 587 19.44 3.71 7.10
CA ALA A 587 19.18 5.11 7.40
C ALA A 587 18.11 5.28 8.51
N ALA A 588 17.02 4.51 8.42
CA ALA A 588 15.94 4.52 9.40
C ALA A 588 16.43 4.06 10.78
N ARG A 589 17.24 3.00 10.83
CA ARG A 589 17.87 2.50 12.06
C ARG A 589 18.85 3.51 12.66
N ALA A 590 19.69 4.13 11.83
CA ALA A 590 20.64 5.15 12.28
C ALA A 590 19.93 6.36 12.89
N TYR A 591 18.83 6.83 12.26
CA TYR A 591 17.99 7.89 12.81
C TYR A 591 17.44 7.52 14.19
N LEU A 592 16.80 6.34 14.32
CA LEU A 592 16.21 5.90 15.59
C LEU A 592 17.26 5.81 16.70
N VAL A 593 18.41 5.19 16.43
CA VAL A 593 19.52 5.10 17.37
C VAL A 593 20.06 6.48 17.74
N SER A 594 20.15 7.42 16.79
CA SER A 594 20.67 8.77 17.07
C SER A 594 19.77 9.55 18.03
N VAL A 595 18.45 9.50 17.85
CA VAL A 595 17.47 10.17 18.72
C VAL A 595 17.47 9.55 20.11
N LEU A 596 17.45 8.21 20.20
CA LEU A 596 17.52 7.50 21.48
C LEU A 596 18.83 7.78 22.24
N THR A 597 19.95 7.84 21.52
CA THR A 597 21.26 8.16 22.09
C THR A 597 21.31 9.61 22.58
N ALA A 598 20.77 10.56 21.81
CA ALA A 598 20.68 11.96 22.22
C ALA A 598 19.88 12.12 23.52
N ASN A 599 18.77 11.41 23.66
CA ASN A 599 17.96 11.37 24.88
C ASN A 599 18.73 10.78 26.07
N LEU A 600 19.51 9.71 25.86
CA LEU A 600 20.38 9.14 26.90
C LEU A 600 21.48 10.13 27.33
N VAL A 601 22.12 10.80 26.38
CA VAL A 601 23.15 11.83 26.67
C VAL A 601 22.54 12.98 27.46
N ALA A 602 21.36 13.48 27.06
CA ALA A 602 20.64 14.52 27.79
C ALA A 602 20.35 14.09 29.24
N PHE A 603 19.88 12.86 29.44
CA PHE A 603 19.67 12.29 30.78
C PHE A 603 20.97 12.26 31.61
N MET A 604 22.09 11.83 31.03
CA MET A 604 23.38 11.82 31.71
C MET A 604 23.85 13.22 32.12
N VAL A 605 23.68 14.21 31.23
CA VAL A 605 24.00 15.62 31.53
C VAL A 605 23.17 16.13 32.70
N VAL A 606 21.86 15.84 32.72
CA VAL A 606 20.97 16.19 33.83
C VAL A 606 21.46 15.56 35.14
N CYS A 607 21.73 14.26 35.15
CA CYS A 607 22.24 13.54 36.32
C CYS A 607 23.55 14.13 36.85
N LEU A 608 24.53 14.40 35.98
CA LEU A 608 25.80 15.00 36.37
C LEU A 608 25.63 16.41 36.94
N CYS A 609 24.79 17.24 36.31
CA CYS A 609 24.50 18.59 36.80
C CYS A 609 23.93 18.55 38.22
N TYR A 610 22.95 17.67 38.48
CA TYR A 610 22.31 17.56 39.77
C TYR A 610 23.18 16.89 40.83
N LEU A 611 23.98 15.88 40.48
CA LEU A 611 24.96 15.27 41.38
C LEU A 611 25.96 16.33 41.85
N HIS A 612 26.46 17.16 40.93
CA HIS A 612 27.36 18.24 41.28
C HIS A 612 26.67 19.30 42.17
N ILE A 613 25.42 19.69 41.87
CA ILE A 613 24.63 20.58 42.74
C ILE A 613 24.50 19.98 44.14
N TYR A 614 24.16 18.70 44.24
CA TYR A 614 23.99 18.00 45.52
C TYR A 614 25.27 18.01 46.34
N CYS A 615 26.41 17.65 45.73
CA CYS A 615 27.72 17.69 46.39
C CYS A 615 28.07 19.11 46.85
N MET A 616 27.83 20.14 46.04
CA MET A 616 28.09 21.53 46.42
C MET A 616 27.25 22.00 47.63
N VAL A 617 25.96 21.63 47.66
CA VAL A 617 25.05 22.04 48.74
C VAL A 617 25.33 21.28 50.04
N HIS A 618 25.69 20.00 49.94
CA HIS A 618 26.00 19.18 51.12
C HIS A 618 27.40 19.45 51.70
N ASN A 619 28.36 19.87 50.86
CA ASN A 619 29.73 20.13 51.29
C ASN A 619 29.96 21.54 51.88
N SER A 620 28.92 22.40 51.91
CA SER A 620 29.02 23.67 52.64
C SER A 620 28.84 23.44 54.15
N GLN A 621 29.89 23.67 54.94
CA GLN A 621 30.00 23.49 56.40
C GLN A 621 29.00 24.31 57.27
N HIS A 622 27.95 24.91 56.71
CA HIS A 622 26.98 25.72 57.47
C HIS A 622 25.65 24.97 57.58
N ALA A 623 25.14 24.88 58.81
CA ALA A 623 23.94 24.16 59.21
C ALA A 623 22.83 24.23 58.14
N SER A 624 22.54 23.09 57.51
CA SER A 624 21.56 22.97 56.43
C SER A 624 20.20 23.49 56.88
N SER A 625 19.73 24.59 56.29
CA SER A 625 18.42 25.13 56.63
C SER A 625 17.33 24.15 56.15
N ARG A 626 16.22 24.03 56.89
CA ARG A 626 15.03 23.23 56.50
C ARG A 626 14.51 23.56 55.09
N SER A 627 14.82 24.74 54.55
CA SER A 627 14.48 25.19 53.19
C SER A 627 15.25 24.41 52.11
N ASP A 628 16.53 24.13 52.34
CA ASP A 628 17.41 23.51 51.33
C ASP A 628 17.08 22.03 51.13
N ASN A 629 16.65 21.34 52.19
CA ASN A 629 16.19 19.94 52.11
C ASN A 629 14.88 19.80 51.29
N SER A 630 14.00 20.82 51.34
CA SER A 630 12.77 20.85 50.52
C SER A 630 13.08 21.09 49.04
N MET A 631 14.11 21.88 48.73
CA MET A 631 14.54 22.14 47.36
C MET A 631 15.26 20.93 46.75
N ALA A 632 16.14 20.27 47.51
CA ALA A 632 16.82 19.04 47.09
C ALA A 632 15.83 17.88 46.83
N LYS A 633 14.82 17.68 47.70
CA LYS A 633 13.78 16.66 47.51
C LYS A 633 12.97 16.85 46.22
N ARG A 634 12.67 18.11 45.87
CA ARG A 634 11.98 18.44 44.61
C ARG A 634 12.86 18.18 43.38
N MET A 635 14.16 18.47 43.48
CA MET A 635 15.13 18.17 42.42
C MET A 635 15.36 16.67 42.24
N ALA A 636 15.43 15.89 43.32
CA ALA A 636 15.54 14.43 43.26
C ALA A 636 14.28 13.78 42.67
N ALA A 637 13.09 14.28 43.02
CA ALA A 637 11.84 13.79 42.45
C ALA A 637 11.78 13.99 40.93
N LEU A 638 12.26 15.13 40.41
CA LEU A 638 12.32 15.43 38.98
C LEU A 638 13.23 14.48 38.20
N ILE A 639 14.41 14.16 38.75
CA ILE A 639 15.35 13.21 38.13
C ILE A 639 14.75 11.81 38.11
N PHE A 640 14.17 11.38 39.24
CA PHE A 640 13.59 10.06 39.38
C PHE A 640 12.39 9.87 38.45
N THR A 641 11.50 10.86 38.32
CA THR A 641 10.35 10.78 37.41
C THR A 641 10.79 10.76 35.95
N ASN A 642 11.79 11.57 35.57
CA ASN A 642 12.31 11.57 34.21
C ASN A 642 13.00 10.23 33.88
N PHE A 643 13.76 9.66 34.83
CA PHE A 643 14.35 8.32 34.67
C PHE A 643 13.30 7.24 34.51
N LEU A 644 12.29 7.19 35.39
CA LEU A 644 11.24 6.18 35.34
C LEU A 644 10.40 6.25 34.05
N CYS A 645 10.21 7.45 33.48
CA CYS A 645 9.45 7.61 32.24
C CYS A 645 10.31 7.30 30.99
N LEU A 646 11.61 7.62 31.02
CA LEU A 646 12.50 7.51 29.86
C LEU A 646 13.21 6.15 29.75
N ALA A 647 13.58 5.53 30.88
CA ALA A 647 14.35 4.28 30.89
C ALA A 647 13.64 3.11 30.16
N PRO A 648 12.33 2.87 30.34
CA PRO A 648 11.64 1.79 29.64
C PRO A 648 11.60 2.01 28.12
N VAL A 649 11.45 3.27 27.69
CA VAL A 649 11.42 3.67 26.27
C VAL A 649 12.78 3.47 25.61
N CYS A 650 13.86 3.95 26.26
CA CYS A 650 15.22 3.78 25.74
C CYS A 650 15.65 2.32 25.68
N PHE A 651 15.35 1.53 26.72
CA PHE A 651 15.67 0.10 26.77
C PHE A 651 15.00 -0.64 25.61
N TYR A 652 13.70 -0.40 25.40
CA TYR A 652 12.95 -1.04 24.32
C TYR A 652 13.39 -0.58 22.94
N GLY A 653 13.58 0.73 22.74
CA GLY A 653 14.03 1.28 21.46
C GLY A 653 15.40 0.72 21.03
N LEU A 654 16.33 0.55 21.97
CA LEU A 654 17.62 -0.07 21.71
C LEU A 654 17.51 -1.57 21.45
N SER A 655 16.72 -2.31 22.25
CA SER A 655 16.45 -3.74 22.05
C SER A 655 15.86 -4.03 20.66
N ALA A 656 14.95 -3.18 20.18
CA ALA A 656 14.41 -3.25 18.82
C ALA A 656 15.47 -2.93 17.75
N ALA A 657 16.35 -1.95 17.99
CA ALA A 657 17.42 -1.58 17.06
C ALA A 657 18.49 -2.67 16.89
N PHE A 658 18.75 -3.46 17.94
CA PHE A 658 19.69 -4.59 17.92
C PHE A 658 19.07 -5.93 17.49
N ASN A 659 17.86 -5.91 16.91
CA ASN A 659 17.15 -7.09 16.41
C ASN A 659 16.89 -8.20 17.45
N HIS A 660 16.88 -7.86 18.75
CA HIS A 660 16.54 -8.77 19.84
C HIS A 660 15.33 -8.23 20.61
N PRO A 661 14.08 -8.33 20.09
CA PRO A 661 12.89 -7.93 20.83
C PRO A 661 12.65 -8.89 22.00
N LEU A 662 12.96 -8.46 23.23
CA LEU A 662 12.88 -9.27 24.45
C LEU A 662 11.46 -9.44 25.02
N MET A 663 10.46 -8.76 24.44
CA MET A 663 9.04 -8.78 24.86
C MET A 663 8.12 -8.74 23.63
N THR A 664 6.94 -9.34 23.74
CA THR A 664 5.89 -9.27 22.71
C THR A 664 5.44 -7.82 22.51
N PHE A 665 5.25 -7.40 21.25
CA PHE A 665 4.99 -5.99 20.97
C PHE A 665 3.64 -5.49 21.52
N THR A 666 2.67 -6.38 21.77
CA THR A 666 1.39 -6.02 22.40
C THR A 666 1.59 -5.43 23.81
N ASP A 667 2.53 -5.97 24.58
CA ASP A 667 2.89 -5.43 25.90
C ASP A 667 3.80 -4.20 25.78
N SER A 668 4.58 -4.08 24.70
CA SER A 668 5.36 -2.87 24.41
C SER A 668 4.50 -1.65 24.11
N LYS A 669 3.33 -1.83 23.47
CA LYS A 669 2.37 -0.73 23.23
C LYS A 669 1.83 -0.16 24.53
N VAL A 670 1.56 -1.02 25.52
CA VAL A 670 1.14 -0.61 26.87
C VAL A 670 2.24 0.24 27.51
N LEU A 671 3.49 -0.23 27.44
CA LEU A 671 4.64 0.46 28.01
C LEU A 671 4.88 1.82 27.35
N LEU A 672 4.80 1.89 26.02
CA LEU A 672 5.06 3.10 25.26
C LEU A 672 3.94 4.13 25.46
N VAL A 673 2.67 3.73 25.39
CA VAL A 673 1.52 4.63 25.60
C VAL A 673 1.45 5.13 27.05
N LEU A 674 1.93 4.34 28.01
CA LEU A 674 1.93 4.72 29.43
C LEU A 674 3.15 5.59 29.77
N PHE A 675 4.38 5.11 29.56
CA PHE A 675 5.57 5.80 30.07
C PHE A 675 6.05 6.96 29.20
N TYR A 676 5.86 6.89 27.88
CA TYR A 676 6.30 7.95 26.95
C TYR A 676 5.66 9.32 27.26
N PRO A 677 4.34 9.42 27.55
CA PRO A 677 3.70 10.72 27.76
C PRO A 677 3.55 11.12 29.23
N LEU A 678 3.77 10.18 30.18
CA LEU A 678 3.59 10.44 31.62
C LEU A 678 4.48 11.58 32.13
N ASN A 679 5.66 11.78 31.52
CA ASN A 679 6.58 12.84 31.90
C ASN A 679 5.93 14.23 31.77
N SER A 680 5.15 14.44 30.71
CA SER A 680 4.49 15.72 30.41
C SER A 680 3.34 16.07 31.36
N CYS A 681 2.73 15.08 32.02
CA CYS A 681 1.76 15.32 33.09
C CYS A 681 2.42 15.69 34.40
N VAL A 682 3.61 15.15 34.67
CA VAL A 682 4.28 15.23 35.97
C VAL A 682 5.05 16.55 36.13
N HIS A 683 5.61 17.10 35.04
CA HIS A 683 6.39 18.33 35.07
C HIS A 683 5.67 19.55 35.68
N PRO A 684 4.40 19.87 35.34
CA PRO A 684 3.68 21.01 35.92
C PRO A 684 3.55 20.93 37.44
N PHE A 685 3.40 19.73 38.00
CA PHE A 685 3.24 19.55 39.44
C PHE A 685 4.53 19.88 40.19
N PHE A 686 5.67 19.36 39.72
CA PHE A 686 6.96 19.58 40.38
C PHE A 686 7.55 20.98 40.15
N TYR A 687 7.33 21.58 38.97
CA TYR A 687 7.93 22.87 38.61
C TYR A 687 7.05 24.09 38.92
N ALA A 688 5.73 23.95 38.83
CA ALA A 688 4.81 25.08 38.95
C ALA A 688 3.85 24.90 40.14
N ILE A 689 2.94 23.94 40.09
CA ILE A 689 1.76 23.87 40.97
C ILE A 689 2.15 23.72 42.45
N LEU A 690 3.16 22.92 42.79
CA LEU A 690 3.58 22.72 44.18
C LEU A 690 4.50 23.85 44.73
N THR A 691 4.75 24.91 43.95
CA THR A 691 5.61 26.02 44.40
C THR A 691 4.81 27.14 45.07
N LYS A 692 5.31 27.63 46.21
CA LYS A 692 4.68 28.76 46.94
C LYS A 692 4.59 30.02 46.09
N ALA A 693 5.54 30.23 45.17
CA ALA A 693 5.55 31.35 44.24
C ALA A 693 4.42 31.26 43.21
N PHE A 694 4.14 30.06 42.68
CA PHE A 694 3.04 29.85 41.74
C PHE A 694 1.69 30.00 42.42
N HIS A 695 1.47 29.38 43.59
CA HIS A 695 0.25 29.58 44.37
C HIS A 695 -0.05 31.08 44.62
N ARG A 696 0.99 31.87 44.90
CA ARG A 696 0.86 33.33 45.04
C ARG A 696 0.40 33.98 43.74
N ASP A 697 1.02 33.64 42.61
CA ASP A 697 0.73 34.22 41.31
C ASP A 697 -0.67 33.77 40.79
N THR A 698 -1.10 32.53 41.07
CA THR A 698 -2.47 32.02 40.81
C THR A 698 -3.52 32.77 41.64
N LEU A 699 -3.23 33.03 42.92
CA LEU A 699 -4.14 33.73 43.81
C LEU A 699 -4.28 35.22 43.41
N MET A 700 -3.22 35.83 42.86
CA MET A 700 -3.31 37.13 42.22
C MET A 700 -4.15 37.10 40.93
N LEU A 701 -4.04 36.05 40.11
CA LEU A 701 -4.86 35.88 38.90
C LEU A 701 -6.35 35.71 39.24
N LEU A 702 -6.67 34.84 40.20
CA LEU A 702 -8.04 34.64 40.69
C LEU A 702 -8.65 35.95 41.21
N SER A 703 -7.86 36.73 41.95
CA SER A 703 -8.31 38.05 42.44
C SER A 703 -8.62 39.06 41.32
N ARG A 704 -7.93 38.96 40.18
CA ARG A 704 -8.20 39.79 38.98
C ARG A 704 -9.44 39.33 38.21
N MET A 705 -9.77 38.03 38.26
CA MET A 705 -10.99 37.47 37.69
C MET A 705 -12.21 37.62 38.61
N GLY A 706 -12.10 38.35 39.72
CA GLY A 706 -13.20 38.62 40.67
C GLY A 706 -13.45 37.53 41.71
N LEU A 707 -12.69 36.43 41.70
CA LEU A 707 -12.80 35.32 42.66
C LEU A 707 -11.75 35.47 43.78
N CYS A 708 -12.11 35.16 45.04
CA CYS A 708 -11.18 35.18 46.19
C CYS A 708 -10.49 36.54 46.50
N GLN A 709 -11.15 37.68 46.27
CA GLN A 709 -10.62 39.02 46.61
C GLN A 709 -10.19 39.16 48.10
N ARG A 710 -10.94 38.52 49.02
CA ARG A 710 -10.70 38.59 50.47
C ARG A 710 -9.38 37.90 50.91
N GLN A 711 -9.03 36.78 50.28
CA GLN A 711 -7.77 36.05 50.56
C GLN A 711 -6.56 36.74 49.93
N ALA A 712 -6.70 37.35 48.74
CA ALA A 712 -5.65 38.12 48.11
C ALA A 712 -5.28 39.39 48.92
N HIS A 713 -6.28 40.03 49.52
CA HIS A 713 -6.07 41.19 50.39
C HIS A 713 -5.37 40.82 51.72
N LEU A 714 -5.74 39.69 52.34
CA LEU A 714 -5.09 39.17 53.56
C LEU A 714 -3.65 38.71 53.34
N TYR A 715 -3.32 38.21 52.14
CA TYR A 715 -1.94 37.83 51.80
C TYR A 715 -1.07 39.07 51.52
N ARG A 716 -1.64 40.13 50.94
CA ARG A 716 -0.97 41.44 50.79
C ARG A 716 -0.65 42.09 52.14
N SER A 717 -1.57 42.04 53.11
CA SER A 717 -1.36 42.64 54.43
C SER A 717 -0.32 41.89 55.29
N ARG A 718 -0.21 40.56 55.16
CA ARG A 718 0.86 39.79 55.82
C ARG A 718 2.28 40.11 55.33
N LEU A 719 2.45 40.61 54.10
CA LEU A 719 3.76 41.03 53.59
C LEU A 719 4.22 42.39 54.14
N PHE A 720 3.28 43.29 54.46
CA PHE A 720 3.60 44.60 55.06
C PHE A 720 3.89 44.50 56.57
N ASN A 721 3.36 43.49 57.27
CA ASN A 721 3.61 43.29 58.70
C ASN A 721 4.97 42.66 59.07
N VAL A 722 5.85 42.36 58.10
CA VAL A 722 7.19 41.74 58.35
C VAL A 722 8.33 42.78 58.28
N SER A 723 8.04 44.08 58.27
CA SER A 723 9.02 45.13 58.59
C SER A 723 8.34 46.27 59.34
N PRO A 724 8.40 46.25 60.67
CA PRO A 724 9.24 47.25 61.34
C PRO A 724 9.88 46.71 62.62
N HIS A 725 11.19 46.44 62.60
CA HIS A 725 12.03 46.57 63.78
C HIS A 725 13.48 46.66 63.32
N ILE A 726 13.99 47.89 63.19
CA ILE A 726 15.35 48.36 63.53
C ILE A 726 15.31 49.87 63.21
N TYR A 727 15.02 50.67 64.23
CA TYR A 727 15.53 52.02 64.45
C TYR A 727 15.14 52.41 65.88
N ARG A 728 15.96 52.00 66.85
CA ARG A 728 16.01 52.63 68.18
C ARG A 728 17.16 53.63 68.12
N GLY A 729 16.84 54.90 67.89
CA GLY A 729 17.71 56.03 68.17
C GLY A 729 17.45 56.52 69.59
N SER A 730 18.53 56.67 70.35
CA SER A 730 18.60 57.13 71.75
C SER A 730 18.01 58.52 71.97
N PRO A 731 17.52 58.86 73.18
CA PRO A 731 17.07 60.22 73.50
C PRO A 731 18.26 61.15 73.82
N PRO A 732 18.08 62.48 73.75
CA PRO A 732 19.16 63.44 73.88
C PRO A 732 19.56 63.67 75.35
N GLN A 733 20.87 63.74 75.58
CA GLN A 733 21.51 64.57 76.61
C GLN A 733 22.43 65.55 75.89
#